data_AF-A0A5E4S9Q0-F1
#
_entry.id   AF-A0A5E4S9Q0-F1
#
_cell.length_a   1.000
_cell.length_b   1.000
_cell.length_c   1.000
_cell.angle_alpha   90.00
_cell.angle_beta   90.00
_cell.angle_gamma   90.00
#
_symmetry.space_group_name_H-M   'P 1'
#
loop_
_entity.id
_entity.type
_entity.pdbx_description
1 polymer ?
#
loop_
_entity_poly.entity_id
_entity_poly.type
_entity_poly.pdbx_seq_one_letter_code
_entity_poly.pdbx_strand_id
1 'polypeptide(L)'
;MKYIDTDALLRMTETLALTHEGRDYVRQSILNEGPSRKVESKVGNVVTKYVNRLTNVSETAESLVEYAATMSYEMSLATDYYASQPPPIHYRQTVHRLMKGRESTYNSPTQYTADFLVVEDGQVFVDEWKTEAELQTLVAKQPYRYQNDSGVWKCPERQDEFGRLGITYRLRANTEISPTLRDNVEYLQTYIASEAAPVPGANLECILTVLKDSALESTTIEQLMSRSCGLEVSASGEQVKVQYFTIDHVHKALVDRQILADWEEDLFGEQHRAIVCLSQKALDALRSSRPARHLVQWQVDFALREGAIFELDSETFEIHTVSPDDVHLVSEGGKALSISRREFARRFGTDIRPVRQDGDSPTESLRHVTVKELNQATNRRLQVNAFRLGKNVGAASRRSLQRWTQLIRLAGTSDVAQIIALLPKVRRGNRTKRYDPAHDELLSKVEADGNTPTNPTGKFSYKQYVTACEKAGLKPLSTKWYYHQSKALKDTTLRLGARRAYQLQAQVLNLERGDSIQGLHPFHVVHIDHTQLDCYVVIRTRHGEKRKIRPWLTVAFDAYSRTVLALYISAHPPNFASVMMVLREMVSRHRRKPDILIVDNGAEFRSDAMHYWCVSFNIHLRFRPAHHPRFGSVLERWFGTSNTECIHNLIGNTKATKHVRTMTKSVNPLNADLLDFPVLHALLDYYAYHVYNTAPHSATHVSPADALAFGYERTGNRPHQQVEYDEDFYLRTCIPFTRGGVRKVESDGVLFYEIPYFHEKLSHAIGMTIPAVYDPWNCGHIYVALGGEWLKCVCKLTAKLEKLSHWELRYVFDAIRVVTKDAKKSGVNNRVITLEIIERFIDAYLDGRLNEIASPSNRNRRSPPPDNNLHEISETPAPENTPLADDALTDTHPPAREEKDDHADVEILEQF
;
A
#
# COMPACT_ATOMS: atom_id res chain seq x y z
N MET A 1 8.02 2.76 -28.49
CA MET A 1 9.11 2.64 -27.50
C MET A 1 10.28 1.89 -28.14
N LYS A 2 11.52 2.24 -27.78
CA LYS A 2 12.74 1.60 -28.31
C LYS A 2 13.18 0.49 -27.35
N TYR A 3 13.05 -0.78 -27.74
CA TYR A 3 13.83 -1.85 -27.12
C TYR A 3 15.27 -1.70 -27.62
N ILE A 4 16.24 -1.72 -26.70
CA ILE A 4 17.65 -1.60 -27.06
C ILE A 4 18.36 -2.88 -26.67
N ASP A 5 18.86 -3.58 -27.69
CA ASP A 5 19.65 -4.79 -27.48
C ASP A 5 21.01 -4.48 -26.83
N THR A 6 21.53 -5.44 -26.07
CA THR A 6 22.78 -5.34 -25.30
C THR A 6 23.95 -4.93 -26.19
N ASP A 7 24.02 -5.48 -27.41
CA ASP A 7 25.06 -5.12 -28.38
C ASP A 7 24.97 -3.66 -28.84
N ALA A 8 23.76 -3.11 -28.94
CA ALA A 8 23.57 -1.70 -29.26
C ALA A 8 23.98 -0.79 -28.09
N LEU A 9 23.68 -1.20 -26.85
CA LEU A 9 24.13 -0.50 -25.64
C LEU A 9 25.68 -0.52 -25.52
N LEU A 10 26.32 -1.64 -25.81
CA LEU A 10 27.78 -1.75 -25.78
C LEU A 10 28.44 -0.85 -26.84
N ARG A 11 27.89 -0.78 -28.06
CA ARG A 11 28.37 0.16 -29.09
C ARG A 11 28.19 1.62 -28.67
N MET A 12 27.07 1.96 -28.01
CA MET A 12 26.86 3.30 -27.47
C MET A 12 27.96 3.70 -26.50
N THR A 13 28.48 2.79 -25.67
CA THR A 13 29.59 3.12 -24.74
C THR A 13 30.85 3.65 -25.42
N GLU A 14 31.06 3.34 -26.70
CA GLU A 14 32.23 3.79 -27.45
C GLU A 14 32.12 5.25 -27.89
N THR A 15 30.89 5.77 -28.03
CA THR A 15 30.61 7.15 -28.45
C THR A 15 30.45 8.12 -27.29
N LEU A 16 30.36 7.62 -26.04
CA LEU A 16 30.24 8.46 -24.84
C LEU A 16 31.55 9.17 -24.52
N ALA A 17 31.47 10.44 -24.16
CA ALA A 17 32.61 11.28 -23.77
C ALA A 17 33.11 10.95 -22.35
N LEU A 18 33.63 9.74 -22.16
CA LEU A 18 34.09 9.20 -20.86
C LEU A 18 35.58 8.85 -20.86
N THR A 19 36.16 8.80 -19.67
CA THR A 19 37.50 8.23 -19.46
C THR A 19 37.51 6.71 -19.77
N HIS A 20 38.69 6.09 -19.90
CA HIS A 20 38.77 4.63 -20.08
C HIS A 20 38.11 3.89 -18.90
N GLU A 21 38.44 4.31 -17.67
CA GLU A 21 37.86 3.73 -16.45
C GLU A 21 36.34 3.96 -16.36
N GLY A 22 35.86 5.14 -16.79
CA GLY A 22 34.41 5.43 -16.87
C GLY A 22 33.70 4.56 -17.90
N ARG A 23 34.30 4.29 -19.06
CA ARG A 23 33.72 3.37 -20.06
C ARG A 23 33.65 1.95 -19.54
N ASP A 24 34.70 1.48 -18.86
CA ASP A 24 34.70 0.15 -18.24
C ASP A 24 33.62 0.05 -17.15
N TYR A 25 33.42 1.10 -16.36
CA TYR A 25 32.36 1.18 -15.36
C TYR A 25 30.96 1.02 -15.98
N VAL A 26 30.67 1.77 -17.06
CA VAL A 26 29.40 1.69 -17.78
C VAL A 26 29.22 0.32 -18.44
N ARG A 27 30.27 -0.23 -19.08
CA ARG A 27 30.23 -1.58 -19.68
C ARG A 27 29.95 -2.65 -18.64
N GLN A 28 30.59 -2.59 -17.47
CA GLN A 28 30.31 -3.53 -16.38
C GLN A 28 28.87 -3.41 -15.89
N SER A 29 28.29 -2.21 -15.89
CA SER A 29 26.87 -2.03 -15.57
C SER A 29 25.94 -2.66 -16.60
N ILE A 30 26.30 -2.64 -17.88
CA ILE A 30 25.51 -3.25 -18.97
C ILE A 30 25.64 -4.78 -18.94
N LEU A 31 26.84 -5.31 -18.68
CA LEU A 31 27.13 -6.75 -18.70
C LEU A 31 26.69 -7.48 -17.42
N ASN A 32 26.54 -6.77 -16.31
CA ASN A 32 25.98 -7.36 -15.10
C ASN A 32 24.46 -7.50 -15.26
N GLU A 33 23.99 -8.73 -15.47
CA GLU A 33 22.57 -9.10 -15.59
C GLU A 33 21.81 -8.97 -14.24
N GLY A 34 21.87 -7.82 -13.58
CA GLY A 34 21.15 -7.53 -12.34
C GLY A 34 21.90 -6.63 -11.35
N PRO A 35 21.23 -6.22 -10.25
CA PRO A 35 21.82 -5.32 -9.26
C PRO A 35 23.08 -5.92 -8.64
N SER A 36 24.12 -5.10 -8.47
CA SER A 36 25.44 -5.55 -7.99
C SER A 36 25.45 -6.11 -6.55
N ARG A 37 24.32 -6.00 -5.83
CA ARG A 37 24.11 -6.55 -4.48
C ARG A 37 22.71 -7.15 -4.34
N LYS A 38 22.57 -8.17 -3.48
CA LYS A 38 21.25 -8.69 -3.10
C LYS A 38 20.58 -7.69 -2.16
N VAL A 39 19.48 -7.09 -2.60
CA VAL A 39 18.71 -6.11 -1.81
C VAL A 39 18.03 -6.82 -0.64
N GLU A 40 18.35 -6.41 0.58
CA GLU A 40 17.68 -6.87 1.79
C GLU A 40 16.66 -5.84 2.27
N SER A 41 15.43 -6.29 2.52
CA SER A 41 14.42 -5.44 3.18
C SER A 41 14.87 -5.12 4.61
N LYS A 42 15.16 -3.83 4.85
CA LYS A 42 15.45 -3.24 6.17
C LYS A 42 14.25 -2.45 6.69
N VAL A 43 14.31 -2.03 7.96
CA VAL A 43 13.26 -1.22 8.59
C VAL A 43 13.09 0.09 7.83
N GLY A 44 11.89 0.32 7.26
CA GLY A 44 11.56 1.52 6.48
C GLY A 44 11.69 1.38 4.95
N ASN A 45 12.41 0.37 4.44
CA ASN A 45 12.61 0.20 3.00
C ASN A 45 11.41 -0.51 2.34
N VAL A 46 10.95 0.02 1.21
CA VAL A 46 9.92 -0.61 0.35
C VAL A 46 10.65 -1.21 -0.85
N VAL A 47 10.91 -2.52 -0.79
CA VAL A 47 11.60 -3.21 -1.88
C VAL A 47 10.59 -3.56 -2.97
N THR A 48 10.79 -3.06 -4.18
CA THR A 48 9.95 -3.39 -5.35
C THR A 48 10.82 -4.05 -6.41
N LYS A 49 10.50 -5.29 -6.75
CA LYS A 49 11.05 -5.99 -7.92
C LYS A 49 10.17 -5.70 -9.12
N TYR A 50 10.77 -5.24 -10.21
CA TYR A 50 10.07 -4.89 -11.43
C TYR A 50 10.86 -5.38 -12.66
N VAL A 51 10.26 -5.25 -13.84
CA VAL A 51 10.94 -5.51 -15.12
C VAL A 51 11.26 -4.16 -15.77
N ASN A 52 12.54 -3.87 -15.96
CA ASN A 52 12.98 -2.68 -16.68
C ASN A 52 12.61 -2.84 -18.16
N ARG A 53 11.86 -1.88 -18.72
CA ARG A 53 11.32 -2.01 -20.08
C ARG A 53 12.29 -1.69 -21.19
N LEU A 54 13.33 -0.90 -20.91
CA LEU A 54 14.35 -0.57 -21.91
C LEU A 54 15.24 -1.78 -22.21
N THR A 55 15.50 -2.59 -21.18
CA THR A 55 16.43 -3.74 -21.23
C THR A 55 15.72 -5.10 -21.15
N ASN A 56 14.45 -5.14 -20.72
CA ASN A 56 13.70 -6.35 -20.39
C ASN A 56 14.35 -7.22 -19.30
N VAL A 57 15.14 -6.59 -18.41
CA VAL A 57 15.84 -7.23 -17.29
C VAL A 57 15.07 -6.98 -15.99
N SER A 58 15.02 -7.98 -15.11
CA SER A 58 14.41 -7.78 -13.79
C SER A 58 15.35 -7.01 -12.86
N GLU A 59 14.83 -5.93 -12.29
CA GLU A 59 15.56 -5.00 -11.44
C GLU A 59 14.87 -4.82 -10.08
N THR A 60 15.54 -4.13 -9.15
CA THR A 60 15.02 -3.90 -7.79
C THR A 60 15.24 -2.47 -7.34
N ALA A 61 14.16 -1.81 -6.95
CA ALA A 61 14.17 -0.53 -6.23
C ALA A 61 14.05 -0.76 -4.72
N GLU A 62 14.80 -0.03 -3.90
CA GLU A 62 14.81 -0.18 -2.42
C GLU A 62 13.82 0.77 -1.72
N SER A 63 13.31 1.76 -2.45
CA SER A 63 12.35 2.74 -1.96
C SER A 63 11.28 3.08 -3.00
N LEU A 64 10.18 3.69 -2.54
CA LEU A 64 9.13 4.20 -3.43
C LEU A 64 9.63 5.35 -4.32
N VAL A 65 10.61 6.13 -3.83
CA VAL A 65 11.20 7.24 -4.60
C VAL A 65 12.05 6.68 -5.73
N GLU A 66 12.87 5.66 -5.46
CA GLU A 66 13.63 4.95 -6.50
C GLU A 66 12.69 4.31 -7.54
N TYR A 67 11.63 3.64 -7.10
CA TYR A 67 10.64 3.07 -8.04
C TYR A 67 9.93 4.15 -8.87
N ALA A 68 9.68 5.34 -8.30
CA ALA A 68 9.13 6.46 -9.06
C ALA A 68 10.13 7.04 -10.07
N ALA A 69 11.42 7.04 -9.74
CA ALA A 69 12.49 7.49 -10.63
C ALA A 69 12.59 6.58 -11.87
N THR A 70 12.50 5.25 -11.70
CA THR A 70 12.56 4.30 -12.83
C THR A 70 11.44 4.56 -13.83
N MET A 71 10.24 4.84 -13.35
CA MET A 71 9.10 5.21 -14.20
C MET A 71 9.34 6.51 -14.95
N SER A 72 10.04 7.47 -14.33
CA SER A 72 10.38 8.74 -14.98
C SER A 72 11.41 8.54 -16.11
N TYR A 73 12.41 7.69 -15.89
CA TYR A 73 13.40 7.33 -16.92
C TYR A 73 12.76 6.60 -18.10
N GLU A 74 11.85 5.66 -17.85
CA GLU A 74 11.16 4.93 -18.92
C GLU A 74 10.25 5.82 -19.80
N MET A 75 9.74 6.92 -19.25
CA MET A 75 8.88 7.85 -19.98
C MET A 75 9.63 8.96 -20.71
N SER A 76 10.85 9.25 -20.27
CA SER A 76 11.69 10.27 -20.86
C SER A 76 12.15 9.83 -22.27
N LEU A 77 11.96 10.70 -23.25
CA LEU A 77 12.49 10.46 -24.60
C LEU A 77 14.01 10.69 -24.68
N ALA A 78 14.58 11.38 -23.70
CA ALA A 78 16.01 11.68 -23.61
C ALA A 78 16.79 10.51 -22.98
N THR A 79 16.13 9.63 -22.22
CA THR A 79 16.80 8.51 -21.57
C THR A 79 17.04 7.39 -22.57
N ASP A 80 18.32 7.18 -22.89
CA ASP A 80 18.77 6.10 -23.76
C ASP A 80 18.91 4.79 -22.98
N TYR A 81 19.36 4.84 -21.72
CA TYR A 81 19.58 3.67 -20.89
C TYR A 81 19.56 4.03 -19.41
N TYR A 82 19.09 3.12 -18.57
CA TYR A 82 19.36 3.18 -17.12
C TYR A 82 19.54 1.79 -16.54
N ALA A 83 20.26 1.71 -15.43
CA ALA A 83 20.40 0.49 -14.63
C ALA A 83 20.37 0.83 -13.14
N SER A 84 19.60 0.05 -12.38
CA SER A 84 19.62 0.11 -10.92
C SER A 84 20.87 -0.56 -10.33
N GLN A 85 21.38 0.05 -9.26
CA GLN A 85 22.49 -0.45 -8.46
C GLN A 85 23.73 -0.87 -9.27
N PRO A 86 24.31 0.05 -10.06
CA PRO A 86 25.50 -0.20 -10.88
C PRO A 86 26.67 -0.70 -10.01
N PRO A 87 27.77 -1.23 -10.61
CA PRO A 87 28.90 -1.73 -9.87
C PRO A 87 29.40 -0.76 -8.78
N PRO A 88 29.83 -1.26 -7.62
CA PRO A 88 30.29 -0.39 -6.54
C PRO A 88 31.64 0.24 -6.89
N ILE A 89 31.81 1.51 -6.55
CA ILE A 89 33.10 2.18 -6.55
C ILE A 89 33.74 2.11 -5.15
N HIS A 90 35.07 2.08 -5.12
CA HIS A 90 35.85 2.12 -3.88
C HIS A 90 36.58 3.44 -3.79
N TYR A 91 36.33 4.22 -2.73
CA TYR A 91 37.01 5.48 -2.51
C TYR A 91 37.33 5.69 -1.02
N ARG A 92 38.17 6.69 -0.74
CA ARG A 92 38.55 7.05 0.62
C ARG A 92 37.61 8.13 1.13
N GLN A 93 36.64 7.71 1.94
CA GLN A 93 35.66 8.63 2.51
C GLN A 93 36.27 9.42 3.67
N THR A 94 36.05 10.73 3.70
CA THR A 94 36.44 11.56 4.86
C THR A 94 35.38 11.45 5.96
N VAL A 95 35.73 10.87 7.10
CA VAL A 95 34.81 10.63 8.23
C VAL A 95 35.13 11.58 9.38
N HIS A 96 34.14 12.40 9.76
CA HIS A 96 34.19 13.24 10.95
C HIS A 96 33.53 12.49 12.11
N ARG A 97 34.27 12.24 13.19
CA ARG A 97 33.78 11.56 14.39
C ARG A 97 33.90 12.47 15.61
N LEU A 98 32.80 12.58 16.35
CA LEU A 98 32.73 13.30 17.63
C LEU A 98 32.63 12.26 18.75
N MET A 99 33.70 12.09 19.53
CA MET A 99 33.76 11.11 20.63
C MET A 99 34.24 11.81 21.90
N LYS A 100 33.46 11.73 23.00
CA LYS A 100 33.77 12.37 24.29
C LYS A 100 34.16 13.86 24.18
N GLY A 101 33.51 14.60 23.28
CA GLY A 101 33.78 16.03 23.08
C GLY A 101 35.05 16.36 22.29
N ARG A 102 35.76 15.36 21.72
CA ARG A 102 36.83 15.57 20.74
C ARG A 102 36.33 15.25 19.33
N GLU A 103 36.53 16.19 18.42
CA GLU A 103 36.39 15.99 16.98
C GLU A 103 37.67 15.39 16.41
N SER A 104 37.51 14.35 15.60
CA SER A 104 38.61 13.72 14.85
C SER A 104 38.15 13.46 13.43
N THR A 105 39.02 13.73 12.45
CA THR A 105 38.78 13.47 11.02
C THR A 105 39.76 12.39 10.57
N TYR A 106 39.26 11.34 9.90
CA TYR A 106 40.10 10.29 9.33
C TYR A 106 39.51 9.77 8.01
N ASN A 107 40.37 9.24 7.15
CA ASN A 107 39.95 8.66 5.87
C ASN A 107 39.66 7.17 6.06
N SER A 108 38.44 6.74 5.71
CA SER A 108 38.00 5.36 5.77
C SER A 108 37.86 4.80 4.35
N PRO A 109 38.48 3.64 4.03
CA PRO A 109 38.15 2.94 2.79
C PRO A 109 36.67 2.60 2.82
N THR A 110 35.93 3.04 1.80
CA THR A 110 34.47 2.92 1.74
C THR A 110 34.07 2.40 0.36
N GLN A 111 33.22 1.39 0.36
CA GLN A 111 32.56 0.88 -0.82
C GLN A 111 31.21 1.59 -0.96
N TYR A 112 30.92 2.12 -2.15
CA TYR A 112 29.67 2.81 -2.43
C TYR A 112 29.04 2.30 -3.72
N THR A 113 27.77 1.96 -3.62
CA THR A 113 26.88 1.62 -4.74
C THR A 113 25.90 2.76 -4.88
N ALA A 114 25.82 3.35 -6.07
CA ALA A 114 24.81 4.37 -6.36
C ALA A 114 23.44 3.73 -6.62
N ASP A 115 22.39 4.54 -6.61
CA ASP A 115 21.03 4.04 -6.86
C ASP A 115 20.81 3.72 -8.35
N PHE A 116 21.21 4.65 -9.25
CA PHE A 116 21.09 4.44 -10.70
C PHE A 116 22.30 4.94 -11.48
N LEU A 117 22.61 4.24 -12.57
CA LEU A 117 23.38 4.76 -13.70
C LEU A 117 22.39 5.11 -14.81
N VAL A 118 22.46 6.32 -15.34
CA VAL A 118 21.53 6.82 -16.37
C VAL A 118 22.34 7.40 -17.53
N VAL A 119 21.94 7.06 -18.76
CA VAL A 119 22.46 7.67 -19.99
C VAL A 119 21.33 8.47 -20.62
N GLU A 120 21.53 9.77 -20.73
CA GLU A 120 20.56 10.73 -21.26
C GLU A 120 21.25 11.60 -22.33
N ASP A 121 20.70 11.61 -23.55
CA ASP A 121 21.22 12.37 -24.70
C ASP A 121 22.74 12.23 -24.91
N GLY A 122 23.27 11.02 -24.78
CA GLY A 122 24.70 10.74 -24.91
C GLY A 122 25.61 11.23 -23.77
N GLN A 123 25.03 11.68 -22.65
CA GLN A 123 25.73 11.99 -21.41
C GLN A 123 25.45 10.92 -20.34
N VAL A 124 26.40 10.71 -19.42
CA VAL A 124 26.27 9.71 -18.36
C VAL A 124 26.14 10.38 -17.00
N PHE A 125 25.13 9.94 -16.28
CA PHE A 125 24.78 10.39 -14.96
C PHE A 125 24.75 9.23 -13.96
N VAL A 126 25.10 9.54 -12.72
CA VAL A 126 24.85 8.67 -11.57
C VAL A 126 23.86 9.40 -10.67
N ASP A 127 22.67 8.82 -10.51
CA ASP A 127 21.60 9.41 -9.71
C ASP A 127 21.52 8.71 -8.35
N GLU A 128 21.43 9.51 -7.30
CA GLU A 128 21.06 9.07 -5.96
C GLU A 128 19.77 9.77 -5.55
N TRP A 129 18.76 8.99 -5.16
CA TRP A 129 17.46 9.51 -4.79
C TRP A 129 17.26 9.47 -3.27
N LYS A 130 16.73 10.57 -2.72
CA LYS A 130 16.32 10.66 -1.30
C LYS A 130 15.03 11.47 -1.16
N THR A 131 14.37 11.34 -0.01
CA THR A 131 13.29 12.26 0.32
C THR A 131 13.86 13.61 0.76
N GLU A 132 13.13 14.69 0.47
CA GLU A 132 13.48 16.05 0.90
C GLU A 132 13.70 16.13 2.43
N ALA A 133 12.85 15.45 3.21
CA ALA A 133 12.98 15.39 4.66
C ALA A 133 14.25 14.66 5.14
N GLU A 134 14.66 13.60 4.45
CA GLU A 134 15.92 12.90 4.72
C GLU A 134 17.12 13.79 4.41
N LEU A 135 17.10 14.50 3.28
CA LEU A 135 18.18 15.40 2.88
C LEU A 135 18.36 16.54 3.89
N GLN A 136 17.26 17.17 4.33
CA GLN A 136 17.29 18.18 5.40
C GLN A 136 17.89 17.63 6.70
N THR A 137 17.54 16.39 7.07
CA THR A 137 18.10 15.71 8.24
C THR A 137 19.60 15.40 8.06
N LEU A 138 20.02 15.03 6.85
CA LEU A 138 21.40 14.72 6.51
C LEU A 138 22.28 15.98 6.52
N VAL A 139 21.78 17.12 6.04
CA VAL A 139 22.49 18.41 6.13
C VAL A 139 22.72 18.81 7.58
N ALA A 140 21.71 18.66 8.44
CA ALA A 140 21.84 18.97 9.86
C ALA A 140 22.87 18.07 10.57
N LYS A 141 23.03 16.81 10.13
CA LYS A 141 23.97 15.84 10.73
C LYS A 141 25.37 15.88 10.10
N GLN A 142 25.47 16.12 8.80
CA GLN A 142 26.68 16.03 7.98
C GLN A 142 26.72 17.18 6.96
N PRO A 143 26.81 18.45 7.42
CA PRO A 143 26.73 19.63 6.55
C PRO A 143 27.90 19.75 5.56
N TYR A 144 29.04 19.12 5.88
CA TYR A 144 30.20 19.06 5.00
C TYR A 144 29.97 18.11 3.80
N ARG A 145 29.06 17.14 3.94
CA ARG A 145 28.81 16.09 2.93
C ARG A 145 27.60 16.40 2.07
N TYR A 146 26.54 16.91 2.68
CA TYR A 146 25.29 17.23 2.00
C TYR A 146 25.04 18.73 2.07
N GLN A 147 24.88 19.35 0.92
CA GLN A 147 24.69 20.79 0.78
C GLN A 147 23.44 21.05 -0.06
N ASN A 148 22.70 22.10 0.30
CA ASN A 148 21.64 22.65 -0.54
C ASN A 148 22.09 24.03 -1.01
N ASP A 149 22.35 24.15 -2.30
CA ASP A 149 22.69 25.41 -2.93
C ASP A 149 21.50 25.85 -3.77
N SER A 150 20.74 26.82 -3.27
CA SER A 150 19.69 27.45 -4.07
C SER A 150 18.59 26.49 -4.59
N GLY A 151 18.31 25.40 -3.85
CA GLY A 151 17.37 24.35 -4.24
C GLY A 151 18.00 23.15 -4.94
N VAL A 152 19.30 23.19 -5.23
CA VAL A 152 20.04 22.08 -5.84
C VAL A 152 20.82 21.32 -4.76
N TRP A 153 20.51 20.03 -4.64
CA TRP A 153 21.16 19.14 -3.70
C TRP A 153 22.54 18.69 -4.23
N LYS A 154 23.57 18.84 -3.40
CA LYS A 154 24.97 18.52 -3.76
C LYS A 154 25.60 17.59 -2.75
N CYS A 155 26.49 16.73 -3.25
CA CYS A 155 27.40 15.90 -2.45
C CYS A 155 28.80 16.01 -3.04
N PRO A 156 29.59 17.04 -2.66
CA PRO A 156 30.86 17.37 -3.33
C PRO A 156 31.82 16.19 -3.43
N GLU A 157 31.96 15.43 -2.33
CA GLU A 157 32.81 14.23 -2.28
C GLU A 157 32.48 13.21 -3.37
N ARG A 158 31.19 12.97 -3.65
CA ARG A 158 30.76 12.02 -4.69
C ARG A 158 30.90 12.61 -6.09
N GLN A 159 30.65 13.91 -6.23
CA GLN A 159 30.81 14.63 -7.50
C GLN A 159 32.27 14.58 -7.97
N ASP A 160 33.23 14.74 -7.06
CA ASP A 160 34.65 14.65 -7.39
C ASP A 160 35.06 13.23 -7.81
N GLU A 161 34.59 12.20 -7.11
CA GLU A 161 34.95 10.80 -7.43
C GLU A 161 34.36 10.33 -8.77
N PHE A 162 33.08 10.59 -9.05
CA PHE A 162 32.50 10.26 -10.37
C PHE A 162 32.98 11.18 -11.48
N GLY A 163 33.31 12.44 -11.15
CA GLY A 163 33.92 13.39 -12.09
C GLY A 163 35.24 12.89 -12.67
N ARG A 164 36.06 12.16 -11.88
CA ARG A 164 37.29 11.51 -12.39
C ARG A 164 37.00 10.45 -13.46
N LEU A 165 35.84 9.80 -13.41
CA LEU A 165 35.40 8.84 -14.41
C LEU A 165 34.82 9.52 -15.66
N GLY A 166 34.58 10.82 -15.61
CA GLY A 166 33.83 11.57 -16.62
C GLY A 166 32.31 11.45 -16.47
N ILE A 167 31.84 10.99 -15.30
CA ILE A 167 30.42 10.74 -15.03
C ILE A 167 29.88 11.85 -14.11
N THR A 168 28.70 12.39 -14.42
CA THR A 168 28.09 13.44 -13.61
C THR A 168 27.26 12.86 -12.48
N TYR A 169 27.60 13.18 -11.23
CA TYR A 169 26.82 12.73 -10.07
C TYR A 169 25.67 13.72 -9.75
N ARG A 170 24.44 13.22 -9.64
CA ARG A 170 23.24 13.99 -9.28
C ARG A 170 22.63 13.44 -7.99
N LEU A 171 22.55 14.28 -6.95
CA LEU A 171 21.77 14.00 -5.75
C LEU A 171 20.37 14.59 -5.93
N ARG A 172 19.35 13.74 -5.96
CA ARG A 172 17.99 14.11 -6.35
C ARG A 172 16.98 13.91 -5.23
N ALA A 173 16.00 14.80 -5.16
CA ALA A 173 14.93 14.77 -4.17
C ALA A 173 13.61 14.29 -4.76
N ASN A 174 12.79 13.60 -3.98
CA ASN A 174 11.45 13.17 -4.41
C ASN A 174 10.55 14.31 -4.92
N THR A 175 10.80 15.56 -4.54
CA THR A 175 10.08 16.75 -5.02
C THR A 175 10.34 17.07 -6.50
N GLU A 176 11.39 16.51 -7.10
CA GLU A 176 11.67 16.63 -8.53
C GLU A 176 10.76 15.74 -9.39
N ILE A 177 10.12 14.74 -8.79
CA ILE A 177 9.19 13.85 -9.49
C ILE A 177 7.78 14.41 -9.28
N SER A 178 7.11 14.81 -10.36
CA SER A 178 5.70 15.20 -10.29
C SER A 178 4.85 14.02 -9.79
N PRO A 179 4.14 14.15 -8.65
CA PRO A 179 3.30 13.07 -8.14
C PRO A 179 2.21 12.67 -9.15
N THR A 180 1.62 13.65 -9.83
CA THR A 180 0.60 13.42 -10.87
C THR A 180 1.18 12.64 -12.04
N LEU A 181 2.38 12.99 -12.51
CA LEU A 181 3.06 12.27 -13.58
C LEU A 181 3.30 10.82 -13.17
N ARG A 182 3.86 10.59 -11.98
CA ARG A 182 4.09 9.24 -11.45
C ARG A 182 2.79 8.43 -11.43
N ASP A 183 1.74 8.98 -10.85
CA ASP A 183 0.46 8.28 -10.69
C ASP A 183 -0.19 8.00 -12.06
N ASN A 184 -0.07 8.93 -13.02
CA ASN A 184 -0.52 8.72 -14.41
C ASN A 184 0.27 7.61 -15.11
N VAL A 185 1.59 7.57 -14.93
CA VAL A 185 2.44 6.53 -15.52
C VAL A 185 2.14 5.17 -14.89
N GLU A 186 1.86 5.09 -13.59
CA GLU A 186 1.42 3.84 -12.93
C GLU A 186 0.04 3.43 -13.47
N TYR A 187 -0.90 4.36 -13.54
CA TYR A 187 -2.26 4.12 -14.03
C TYR A 187 -2.33 3.64 -15.48
N LEU A 188 -1.48 4.19 -16.35
CA LEU A 188 -1.39 3.84 -17.77
C LEU A 188 -0.31 2.79 -18.06
N GLN A 189 0.35 2.27 -17.02
CA GLN A 189 1.50 1.40 -17.13
C GLN A 189 1.25 0.22 -18.06
N THR A 190 0.06 -0.40 -17.98
CA THR A 190 -0.30 -1.57 -18.77
C THR A 190 -0.44 -1.28 -20.26
N TYR A 191 -0.84 -0.06 -20.65
CA TYR A 191 -1.02 0.34 -22.07
C TYR A 191 0.29 0.72 -22.77
N ILE A 192 1.33 1.03 -21.98
CA ILE A 192 2.70 1.27 -22.45
C ILE A 192 3.35 -0.03 -22.94
N ALA A 193 2.94 -1.17 -22.36
CA ALA A 193 3.50 -2.47 -22.66
C ALA A 193 3.20 -2.91 -24.11
N SER A 194 4.11 -3.68 -24.71
CA SER A 194 4.01 -4.09 -26.12
C SER A 194 2.81 -4.99 -26.42
N GLU A 195 2.27 -5.64 -25.39
CA GLU A 195 1.09 -6.50 -25.45
C GLU A 195 -0.21 -5.72 -25.67
N ALA A 196 -0.22 -4.40 -25.38
CA ALA A 196 -1.38 -3.56 -25.63
C ALA A 196 -1.50 -3.23 -27.13
N ALA A 197 -2.50 -3.82 -27.78
CA ALA A 197 -2.80 -3.59 -29.19
C ALA A 197 -2.97 -2.09 -29.51
N PRO A 198 -2.55 -1.62 -30.71
CA PRO A 198 -2.79 -0.25 -31.14
C PRO A 198 -4.28 0.05 -31.27
N VAL A 199 -4.65 1.32 -31.16
CA VAL A 199 -6.04 1.74 -31.36
C VAL A 199 -6.48 1.46 -32.80
N PRO A 200 -7.59 0.74 -33.04
CA PRO A 200 -8.06 0.51 -34.40
C PRO A 200 -8.46 1.83 -35.07
N GLY A 201 -8.18 1.96 -36.38
CA GLY A 201 -8.35 3.22 -37.11
C GLY A 201 -9.75 3.82 -37.01
N ALA A 202 -10.79 3.01 -37.15
CA ALA A 202 -12.18 3.47 -37.03
C ALA A 202 -12.52 4.05 -35.65
N ASN A 203 -12.03 3.42 -34.57
CA ASN A 203 -12.23 3.90 -33.21
C ASN A 203 -11.46 5.21 -32.96
N LEU A 204 -10.22 5.30 -33.46
CA LEU A 204 -9.42 6.51 -33.38
C LEU A 204 -10.08 7.67 -34.13
N GLU A 205 -10.57 7.44 -35.35
CA GLU A 205 -11.28 8.46 -36.14
C GLU A 205 -12.50 9.00 -35.39
N CYS A 206 -13.26 8.14 -34.70
CA CYS A 206 -14.38 8.58 -33.87
C CYS A 206 -13.91 9.49 -32.71
N ILE A 207 -12.84 9.12 -32.00
CA ILE A 207 -12.25 9.92 -30.92
C ILE A 207 -11.83 11.30 -31.45
N LEU A 208 -11.09 11.32 -32.56
CA LEU A 208 -10.59 12.55 -33.17
C LEU A 208 -11.73 13.44 -33.68
N THR A 209 -12.82 12.86 -34.20
CA THR A 209 -14.00 13.61 -34.64
C THR A 209 -14.68 14.31 -33.46
N VAL A 210 -14.88 13.60 -32.35
CA VAL A 210 -15.46 14.21 -31.14
C VAL A 210 -14.58 15.35 -30.61
N LEU A 211 -13.25 15.21 -30.65
CA LEU A 211 -12.33 16.27 -30.23
C LEU A 211 -12.36 17.48 -31.18
N LYS A 212 -12.43 17.26 -32.50
CA LYS A 212 -12.58 18.35 -33.49
C LYS A 212 -13.87 19.15 -33.29
N ASP A 213 -14.95 18.46 -32.93
CA ASP A 213 -16.26 19.09 -32.68
C ASP A 213 -16.35 19.78 -31.30
N SER A 214 -15.33 19.61 -30.46
CA SER A 214 -15.27 20.20 -29.11
C SER A 214 -14.67 21.61 -29.14
N ALA A 215 -15.11 22.47 -28.22
CA ALA A 215 -14.57 23.82 -28.10
C ALA A 215 -13.05 23.78 -27.82
N LEU A 216 -12.29 24.60 -28.55
CA LEU A 216 -10.82 24.66 -28.46
C LEU A 216 -10.11 23.32 -28.76
N GLU A 217 -10.77 22.40 -29.48
CA GLU A 217 -10.26 21.05 -29.78
C GLU A 217 -9.84 20.27 -28.51
N SER A 218 -10.52 20.54 -27.39
CA SER A 218 -10.21 19.98 -26.08
C SER A 218 -11.48 19.65 -25.31
N THR A 219 -11.43 18.62 -24.47
CA THR A 219 -12.56 18.20 -23.65
C THR A 219 -12.08 17.34 -22.48
N THR A 220 -12.92 17.14 -21.47
CA THR A 220 -12.60 16.20 -20.38
C THR A 220 -12.76 14.76 -20.86
N ILE A 221 -12.03 13.81 -20.25
CA ILE A 221 -12.19 12.38 -20.57
C ILE A 221 -13.65 11.94 -20.33
N GLU A 222 -14.30 12.41 -19.26
CA GLU A 222 -15.72 12.11 -18.99
C GLU A 222 -16.64 12.61 -20.11
N GLN A 223 -16.47 13.85 -20.57
CA GLN A 223 -17.26 14.40 -21.67
C GLN A 223 -16.98 13.68 -22.99
N LEU A 224 -15.73 13.30 -23.25
CA LEU A 224 -15.39 12.46 -24.40
C LEU A 224 -16.12 11.11 -24.33
N MET A 225 -16.08 10.44 -23.18
CA MET A 225 -16.75 9.16 -22.97
C MET A 225 -18.28 9.27 -23.03
N SER A 226 -18.88 10.41 -22.70
CA SER A 226 -20.33 10.63 -22.88
C SER A 226 -20.80 10.55 -24.34
N ARG A 227 -19.86 10.71 -25.30
CA ARG A 227 -20.09 10.60 -26.75
C ARG A 227 -19.51 9.31 -27.35
N SER A 228 -19.15 8.33 -26.52
CA SER A 228 -18.54 7.08 -26.98
C SER A 228 -19.52 6.07 -27.55
N CYS A 229 -20.84 6.30 -27.42
CA CYS A 229 -21.89 5.43 -27.91
C CYS A 229 -23.01 6.20 -28.62
N GLY A 230 -23.63 5.55 -29.61
CA GLY A 230 -24.79 6.06 -30.34
C GLY A 230 -25.89 5.01 -30.45
N LEU A 231 -27.02 5.40 -31.02
CA LEU A 231 -28.12 4.49 -31.38
C LEU A 231 -28.13 4.32 -32.90
N GLU A 232 -28.03 3.08 -33.35
CA GLU A 232 -28.15 2.73 -34.77
C GLU A 232 -29.36 1.83 -34.98
N VAL A 233 -30.01 1.94 -36.14
CA VAL A 233 -31.17 1.10 -36.47
C VAL A 233 -30.65 -0.17 -37.15
N SER A 234 -30.92 -1.32 -36.55
CA SER A 234 -30.58 -2.62 -37.11
C SER A 234 -31.34 -2.88 -38.41
N ALA A 235 -30.90 -3.89 -39.17
CA ALA A 235 -31.62 -4.35 -40.36
C ALA A 235 -33.06 -4.85 -40.05
N SER A 236 -33.36 -5.19 -38.79
CA SER A 236 -34.70 -5.56 -38.32
C SER A 236 -35.55 -4.36 -37.84
N GLY A 237 -35.03 -3.13 -37.89
CA GLY A 237 -35.72 -1.92 -37.44
C GLY A 237 -35.61 -1.63 -35.94
N GLU A 238 -34.83 -2.41 -35.19
CA GLU A 238 -34.60 -2.21 -33.76
C GLU A 238 -33.47 -1.22 -33.52
N GLN A 239 -33.63 -0.31 -32.55
CA GLN A 239 -32.55 0.57 -32.13
C GLN A 239 -31.55 -0.21 -31.27
N VAL A 240 -30.34 -0.37 -31.79
CA VAL A 240 -29.22 -1.03 -31.10
C VAL A 240 -28.24 0.04 -30.65
N LYS A 241 -27.86 -0.01 -29.37
CA LYS A 241 -26.80 0.83 -28.83
C LYS A 241 -25.45 0.34 -29.36
N VAL A 242 -24.78 1.17 -30.14
CA VAL A 242 -23.45 0.88 -30.72
C VAL A 242 -22.40 1.66 -29.96
N GLN A 243 -21.34 0.98 -29.55
CA GLN A 243 -20.18 1.59 -28.89
C GLN A 243 -19.09 1.90 -29.92
N TYR A 244 -18.87 3.19 -30.18
CA TYR A 244 -17.88 3.67 -31.15
C TYR A 244 -16.45 3.57 -30.64
N PHE A 245 -16.24 3.79 -29.34
CA PHE A 245 -14.93 3.60 -28.70
C PHE A 245 -15.09 3.33 -27.21
N THR A 246 -14.02 2.84 -26.58
CA THR A 246 -13.95 2.54 -25.14
C THR A 246 -12.92 3.44 -24.48
N ILE A 247 -12.91 3.46 -23.15
CA ILE A 247 -11.88 4.18 -22.41
C ILE A 247 -10.48 3.57 -22.64
N ASP A 248 -10.38 2.26 -22.89
CA ASP A 248 -9.12 1.60 -23.27
C ASP A 248 -8.53 2.21 -24.54
N HIS A 249 -9.37 2.54 -25.54
CA HIS A 249 -8.93 3.23 -26.76
C HIS A 249 -8.40 4.63 -26.47
N VAL A 250 -9.06 5.38 -25.57
CA VAL A 250 -8.63 6.74 -25.17
C VAL A 250 -7.29 6.68 -24.44
N HIS A 251 -7.14 5.79 -23.45
CA HIS A 251 -5.88 5.60 -22.73
C HIS A 251 -4.75 5.17 -23.66
N LYS A 252 -5.01 4.25 -24.60
CA LYS A 252 -4.01 3.82 -25.57
C LYS A 252 -3.64 4.95 -26.54
N ALA A 253 -4.62 5.75 -27.00
CA ALA A 253 -4.36 6.93 -27.84
C ALA A 253 -3.53 8.00 -27.11
N LEU A 254 -3.72 8.17 -25.79
CA LEU A 254 -2.88 9.04 -24.96
C LEU A 254 -1.44 8.55 -24.86
N VAL A 255 -1.25 7.26 -24.59
CA VAL A 255 0.08 6.62 -24.50
C VAL A 255 0.82 6.68 -25.84
N ASP A 256 0.12 6.39 -26.93
CA ASP A 256 0.67 6.43 -28.29
C ASP A 256 0.80 7.87 -28.84
N ARG A 257 0.46 8.89 -28.03
CA ARG A 257 0.52 10.32 -28.35
C ARG A 257 -0.30 10.73 -29.58
N GLN A 258 -1.35 9.98 -29.90
CA GLN A 258 -2.31 10.30 -30.95
C GLN A 258 -3.29 11.39 -30.51
N ILE A 259 -3.51 11.49 -29.20
CA ILE A 259 -4.15 12.61 -28.52
C ILE A 259 -3.23 13.08 -27.39
N LEU A 260 -3.36 14.34 -26.98
CA LEU A 260 -2.45 15.00 -26.06
C LEU A 260 -3.14 15.34 -24.74
N ALA A 261 -2.40 15.38 -23.65
CA ALA A 261 -2.87 15.85 -22.35
C ALA A 261 -1.68 16.34 -21.53
N ASP A 262 -1.94 17.03 -20.41
CA ASP A 262 -0.87 17.50 -19.54
C ASP A 262 -0.60 16.52 -18.40
N TRP A 263 0.36 15.62 -18.61
CA TRP A 263 0.63 14.49 -17.71
C TRP A 263 1.05 14.90 -16.28
N GLU A 264 1.50 16.14 -16.08
CA GLU A 264 1.91 16.64 -14.77
C GLU A 264 0.79 17.31 -13.96
N GLU A 265 -0.32 17.69 -14.61
CA GLU A 265 -1.40 18.46 -13.99
C GLU A 265 -2.76 17.73 -14.04
N ASP A 266 -3.00 16.97 -15.11
CA ASP A 266 -4.23 16.18 -15.31
C ASP A 266 -4.05 14.77 -14.78
N LEU A 267 -4.73 14.40 -13.69
CA LEU A 267 -4.75 13.02 -13.22
C LEU A 267 -5.78 12.21 -14.02
N PHE A 268 -5.34 11.27 -14.85
CA PHE A 268 -6.20 10.52 -15.78
C PHE A 268 -7.21 9.60 -15.08
N GLY A 269 -6.95 9.22 -13.83
CA GLY A 269 -7.94 8.54 -12.98
C GLY A 269 -9.13 9.43 -12.57
N GLU A 270 -8.98 10.77 -12.59
CA GLU A 270 -10.04 11.77 -12.35
C GLU A 270 -10.62 12.26 -13.68
N GLN A 271 -11.34 11.40 -14.39
CA GLN A 271 -11.83 11.67 -15.76
C GLN A 271 -12.65 12.95 -15.96
N HIS A 272 -13.35 13.39 -14.91
CA HIS A 272 -14.13 14.63 -14.89
C HIS A 272 -13.27 15.90 -14.87
N ARG A 273 -11.97 15.77 -14.58
CA ARG A 273 -10.99 16.87 -14.53
C ARG A 273 -9.89 16.74 -15.56
N ALA A 274 -9.51 15.52 -15.92
CA ALA A 274 -8.49 15.27 -16.91
C ALA A 274 -8.93 15.76 -18.30
N ILE A 275 -8.21 16.74 -18.85
CA ILE A 275 -8.49 17.30 -20.17
C ILE A 275 -7.58 16.66 -21.22
N VAL A 276 -8.17 16.25 -22.33
CA VAL A 276 -7.49 15.75 -23.52
C VAL A 276 -7.67 16.74 -24.67
N CYS A 277 -6.64 16.83 -25.51
CA CYS A 277 -6.48 17.81 -26.58
C CYS A 277 -6.15 17.08 -27.89
N LEU A 278 -6.66 17.60 -29.00
CA LEU A 278 -6.35 17.10 -30.34
C LEU A 278 -4.95 17.51 -30.82
N SER A 279 -4.55 18.75 -30.52
CA SER A 279 -3.37 19.38 -31.11
C SER A 279 -2.47 20.02 -30.06
N GLN A 280 -1.18 20.19 -30.39
CA GLN A 280 -0.23 20.85 -29.49
C GLN A 280 -0.67 22.29 -29.18
N LYS A 281 -1.27 22.98 -30.15
CA LYS A 281 -1.84 24.32 -29.96
C LYS A 281 -2.94 24.34 -28.90
N ALA A 282 -3.82 23.35 -28.89
CA ALA A 282 -4.86 23.20 -27.88
C ALA A 282 -4.26 22.92 -26.49
N LEU A 283 -3.24 22.05 -26.41
CA LEU A 283 -2.53 21.78 -25.16
C LEU A 283 -1.79 23.03 -24.62
N ASP A 284 -1.14 23.81 -25.48
CA ASP A 284 -0.44 25.03 -25.10
C ASP A 284 -1.43 26.13 -24.65
N ALA A 285 -2.58 26.23 -25.30
CA ALA A 285 -3.69 27.11 -24.88
C ALA A 285 -4.26 26.68 -23.53
N LEU A 286 -4.46 25.38 -23.32
CA LEU A 286 -4.89 24.80 -22.04
C LEU A 286 -3.91 25.13 -20.92
N ARG A 287 -2.61 24.85 -21.13
CA ARG A 287 -1.53 25.20 -20.19
C ARG A 287 -1.49 26.69 -19.88
N SER A 288 -1.79 27.54 -20.88
CA SER A 288 -1.81 29.00 -20.73
C SER A 288 -3.08 29.54 -20.07
N SER A 289 -4.16 28.75 -20.05
CA SER A 289 -5.42 29.06 -19.36
C SER A 289 -5.39 28.65 -17.88
N ARG A 290 -4.50 27.72 -17.51
CA ARG A 290 -4.36 27.25 -16.13
C ARG A 290 -3.71 28.33 -15.26
N PRO A 291 -4.18 28.51 -14.00
CA PRO A 291 -3.46 29.33 -13.04
C PRO A 291 -2.05 28.74 -12.84
N ALA A 292 -1.04 29.60 -12.68
CA ALA A 292 0.30 29.15 -12.31
C ALA A 292 0.22 28.30 -11.03
N ARG A 293 1.07 27.27 -10.92
CA ARG A 293 1.06 26.30 -9.82
C ARG A 293 0.82 26.99 -8.47
N HIS A 294 -0.12 26.45 -7.72
CA HIS A 294 -0.80 27.05 -6.56
C HIS A 294 0.09 27.44 -5.36
N LEU A 295 1.41 27.37 -5.46
CA LEU A 295 2.33 27.84 -4.43
C LEU A 295 2.70 29.32 -4.56
N VAL A 296 2.36 30.00 -5.67
CA VAL A 296 3.02 31.28 -5.95
C VAL A 296 2.10 32.43 -6.32
N GLN A 297 0.82 32.25 -6.68
CA GLN A 297 -0.01 33.36 -7.17
C GLN A 297 0.00 34.59 -6.22
N TRP A 298 -0.19 34.37 -4.92
CA TRP A 298 -0.10 35.44 -3.93
C TRP A 298 1.32 35.98 -3.73
N GLN A 299 2.37 35.17 -3.89
CA GLN A 299 3.77 35.61 -3.78
C GLN A 299 4.20 36.42 -5.01
N VAL A 300 3.80 36.00 -6.21
CA VAL A 300 3.99 36.71 -7.47
C VAL A 300 3.25 38.04 -7.41
N ASP A 301 1.97 38.04 -7.03
CA ASP A 301 1.19 39.28 -6.91
C ASP A 301 1.76 40.21 -5.82
N PHE A 302 2.32 39.68 -4.73
CA PHE A 302 3.05 40.47 -3.73
C PHE A 302 4.44 40.93 -4.19
N ALA A 303 5.04 40.28 -5.18
CA ALA A 303 6.38 40.58 -5.68
C ALA A 303 6.35 41.51 -6.90
N LEU A 304 5.27 41.51 -7.68
CA LEU A 304 5.02 42.43 -8.78
C LEU A 304 4.73 43.84 -8.25
N ARG A 305 5.81 44.58 -7.93
CA ARG A 305 5.76 46.00 -7.56
C ARG A 305 6.76 46.75 -8.42
N GLU A 306 6.41 47.94 -8.87
CA GLU A 306 7.38 48.86 -9.45
C GLU A 306 8.51 49.12 -8.44
N GLY A 307 9.75 49.02 -8.88
CA GLY A 307 10.97 49.10 -8.05
C GLY A 307 11.42 47.78 -7.41
N ALA A 308 10.71 46.66 -7.61
CA ALA A 308 11.15 45.37 -7.08
C ALA A 308 12.26 44.76 -7.96
N ILE A 309 13.32 44.26 -7.30
CA ILE A 309 14.53 43.72 -7.96
C ILE A 309 14.47 42.19 -7.97
N PHE A 310 14.73 41.61 -9.14
CA PHE A 310 14.74 40.17 -9.38
C PHE A 310 16.02 39.75 -10.06
N GLU A 311 16.50 38.56 -9.73
CA GLU A 311 17.53 37.88 -10.49
C GLU A 311 16.86 37.01 -11.55
N LEU A 312 17.28 37.15 -12.81
CA LEU A 312 16.82 36.37 -13.96
C LEU A 312 18.05 35.97 -14.79
N ASP A 313 18.27 34.67 -14.97
CA ASP A 313 19.38 34.12 -15.75
C ASP A 313 20.78 34.66 -15.29
N SER A 314 20.94 34.89 -13.98
CA SER A 314 22.14 35.46 -13.33
C SER A 314 22.39 36.95 -13.56
N GLU A 315 21.44 37.68 -14.16
CA GLU A 315 21.43 39.14 -14.27
C GLU A 315 20.32 39.73 -13.38
N THR A 316 20.57 40.90 -12.77
CA THR A 316 19.59 41.59 -11.94
C THR A 316 18.75 42.56 -12.78
N PHE A 317 17.43 42.46 -12.64
CA PHE A 317 16.44 43.30 -13.29
C PHE A 317 15.54 43.99 -12.25
N GLU A 318 15.24 45.26 -12.49
CA GLU A 318 14.26 46.03 -11.74
C GLU A 318 12.95 46.09 -12.52
N ILE A 319 11.81 45.88 -11.85
CA ILE A 319 10.49 46.10 -12.43
C ILE A 319 10.25 47.60 -12.55
N HIS A 320 10.23 48.11 -13.77
CA HIS A 320 9.98 49.54 -14.01
C HIS A 320 8.48 49.85 -14.12
N THR A 321 7.71 48.98 -14.79
CA THR A 321 6.28 49.19 -15.00
C THR A 321 5.53 47.85 -14.98
N VAL A 322 4.40 47.81 -14.28
CA VAL A 322 3.50 46.63 -14.25
C VAL A 322 2.20 46.96 -14.95
N SER A 323 2.03 46.45 -16.17
CA SER A 323 0.78 46.51 -16.93
C SER A 323 -0.17 45.36 -16.55
N PRO A 324 -1.45 45.40 -16.96
CA PRO A 324 -2.39 44.30 -16.70
C PRO A 324 -1.94 42.95 -17.31
N ASP A 325 -1.30 42.99 -18.47
CA ASP A 325 -0.86 41.80 -19.20
C ASP A 325 0.66 41.58 -19.18
N ASP A 326 1.46 42.65 -19.03
CA ASP A 326 2.92 42.63 -19.16
C ASP A 326 3.65 43.26 -17.97
N VAL A 327 4.87 42.79 -17.72
CA VAL A 327 5.82 43.28 -16.72
C VAL A 327 7.07 43.73 -17.45
N HIS A 328 7.41 45.00 -17.32
CA HIS A 328 8.60 45.58 -17.93
C HIS A 328 9.75 45.59 -16.93
N LEU A 329 10.81 44.87 -17.27
CA LEU A 329 12.02 44.66 -16.49
C LEU A 329 13.18 45.42 -17.15
N VAL A 330 14.03 46.06 -16.35
CA VAL A 330 15.22 46.79 -16.83
C VAL A 330 16.44 46.34 -16.02
N SER A 331 17.49 45.90 -16.71
CA SER A 331 18.77 45.54 -16.09
C SER A 331 19.62 46.78 -15.81
N GLU A 332 20.57 46.70 -14.86
CA GLU A 332 21.56 47.75 -14.59
C GLU A 332 22.36 48.16 -15.84
N GLY A 333 22.51 47.27 -16.82
CA GLY A 333 23.14 47.53 -18.12
C GLY A 333 22.25 48.24 -19.15
N GLY A 334 21.02 48.64 -18.79
CA GLY A 334 20.07 49.33 -19.67
C GLY A 334 19.29 48.41 -20.62
N LYS A 335 19.36 47.09 -20.43
CA LYS A 335 18.63 46.10 -21.23
C LYS A 335 17.19 46.01 -20.73
N ALA A 336 16.23 46.39 -21.58
CA ALA A 336 14.80 46.31 -21.29
C ALA A 336 14.20 44.99 -21.81
N LEU A 337 13.44 44.31 -20.94
CA LEU A 337 12.77 43.04 -21.23
C LEU A 337 11.29 43.17 -20.85
N SER A 338 10.39 42.78 -21.77
CA SER A 338 8.95 42.72 -21.50
C SER A 338 8.54 41.26 -21.38
N ILE A 339 8.05 40.86 -20.22
CA ILE A 339 7.56 39.50 -19.95
C ILE A 339 6.08 39.58 -19.59
N SER A 340 5.23 38.72 -20.16
CA SER A 340 3.83 38.68 -19.73
C SER A 340 3.71 38.33 -18.24
N ARG A 341 2.71 38.86 -17.53
CA ARG A 341 2.47 38.53 -16.11
C ARG A 341 2.34 37.02 -15.88
N ARG A 342 1.75 36.30 -16.85
CA ARG A 342 1.58 34.85 -16.79
C ARG A 342 2.92 34.12 -16.89
N GLU A 343 3.81 34.60 -17.74
CA GLU A 343 5.15 34.04 -17.92
C GLU A 343 6.06 34.37 -16.72
N PHE A 344 5.98 35.61 -16.23
CA PHE A 344 6.65 36.01 -15.00
C PHE A 344 6.24 35.13 -13.82
N ALA A 345 4.94 34.85 -13.66
CA ALA A 345 4.42 33.97 -12.63
C ALA A 345 4.90 32.51 -12.76
N ARG A 346 5.09 32.04 -14.00
CA ARG A 346 5.53 30.67 -14.29
C ARG A 346 7.01 30.46 -13.97
N ARG A 347 7.85 31.45 -14.29
CA ARG A 347 9.30 31.43 -14.03
C ARG A 347 9.66 31.87 -12.60
N PHE A 348 8.69 32.33 -11.81
CA PHE A 348 8.91 32.77 -10.42
C PHE A 348 9.23 31.59 -9.51
N GLY A 349 10.41 31.63 -8.88
CA GLY A 349 10.92 30.57 -8.01
C GLY A 349 11.78 29.52 -8.71
N THR A 350 11.75 29.44 -10.05
CA THR A 350 12.73 28.69 -10.84
C THR A 350 13.88 29.61 -11.24
N ASP A 351 13.61 30.50 -12.20
CA ASP A 351 14.62 31.35 -12.87
C ASP A 351 14.53 32.80 -12.39
N ILE A 352 13.31 33.25 -12.05
CA ILE A 352 13.05 34.60 -11.52
C ILE A 352 13.00 34.50 -9.99
N ARG A 353 13.95 35.13 -9.32
CA ARG A 353 14.02 35.12 -7.84
C ARG A 353 14.04 36.55 -7.28
N PRO A 354 13.18 36.88 -6.30
CA PRO A 354 13.22 38.19 -5.66
C PRO A 354 14.52 38.37 -4.87
N VAL A 355 15.23 39.45 -5.14
CA VAL A 355 16.35 39.87 -4.31
C VAL A 355 15.78 40.45 -3.03
N ARG A 356 15.94 39.75 -1.89
CA ARG A 356 15.47 40.25 -0.59
C ARG A 356 16.25 41.50 -0.22
N GLN A 357 15.58 42.65 -0.22
CA GLN A 357 16.07 43.82 0.50
C GLN A 357 15.78 43.63 1.99
N ASP A 358 16.83 43.61 2.81
CA ASP A 358 16.72 43.65 4.26
C ASP A 358 16.05 44.96 4.69
N GLY A 359 14.74 44.93 4.95
CA GLY A 359 14.05 46.11 5.48
C GLY A 359 12.54 46.07 5.54
N ASP A 360 11.85 45.33 4.66
CA ASP A 360 10.42 45.60 4.44
C ASP A 360 9.51 44.40 4.72
N SER A 361 9.07 44.26 5.98
CA SER A 361 7.86 43.48 6.29
C SER A 361 7.22 43.85 7.63
N PRO A 362 6.06 44.54 7.62
CA PRO A 362 5.10 44.52 8.73
C PRO A 362 4.37 43.15 8.85
N THR A 363 4.61 42.22 7.92
CA THR A 363 3.79 41.03 7.65
C THR A 363 4.13 39.82 8.54
N GLU A 364 5.22 39.86 9.31
CA GLU A 364 5.55 38.79 10.26
C GLU A 364 4.49 38.60 11.36
N SER A 365 3.70 39.63 11.69
CA SER A 365 2.76 39.59 12.84
C SER A 365 1.50 38.74 12.62
N LEU A 366 1.08 38.45 11.38
CA LEU A 366 -0.17 37.70 11.14
C LEU A 366 -0.01 36.18 11.13
N ARG A 367 1.22 35.66 11.01
CA ARG A 367 1.49 34.21 10.94
C ARG A 367 1.05 33.42 12.19
N HIS A 368 0.80 34.10 13.30
CA HIS A 368 0.46 33.49 14.60
C HIS A 368 -0.92 33.93 15.14
N VAL A 369 -1.76 34.57 14.34
CA VAL A 369 -3.07 35.10 14.77
C VAL A 369 -4.17 34.08 14.50
N THR A 370 -4.95 33.73 15.53
CA THR A 370 -6.09 32.82 15.39
C THR A 370 -7.31 33.51 14.79
N VAL A 371 -8.19 32.74 14.12
CA VAL A 371 -9.46 33.24 13.55
C VAL A 371 -10.31 33.98 14.61
N LYS A 372 -10.28 33.49 15.85
CA LYS A 372 -10.98 34.11 16.99
C LYS A 372 -10.44 35.52 17.32
N GLU A 373 -9.14 35.70 17.27
CA GLU A 373 -8.48 36.98 17.55
C GLU A 373 -8.71 37.99 16.43
N LEU A 374 -8.73 37.52 15.18
CA LEU A 374 -9.05 38.33 14.02
C LEU A 374 -10.50 38.82 14.07
N ASN A 375 -11.45 37.93 14.35
CA ASN A 375 -12.86 38.29 14.54
C ASN A 375 -13.05 39.30 15.69
N GLN A 376 -12.26 39.17 16.76
CA GLN A 376 -12.28 40.13 17.85
C GLN A 376 -11.76 41.51 17.43
N ALA A 377 -10.68 41.59 16.65
CA ALA A 377 -10.15 42.84 16.13
C ALA A 377 -11.12 43.53 15.16
N THR A 378 -11.75 42.75 14.28
CA THR A 378 -12.79 43.22 13.36
C THR A 378 -14.00 43.78 14.11
N ASN A 379 -14.46 43.08 15.15
CA ASN A 379 -15.55 43.56 15.99
C ASN A 379 -15.20 44.86 16.73
N ARG A 380 -13.96 45.02 17.22
CA ARG A 380 -13.50 46.28 17.82
C ARG A 380 -13.51 47.43 16.81
N ARG A 381 -13.16 47.17 15.55
CA ARG A 381 -13.20 48.16 14.47
C ARG A 381 -14.62 48.60 14.17
N LEU A 382 -15.54 47.66 14.05
CA LEU A 382 -16.97 47.93 13.85
C LEU A 382 -17.57 48.76 15.01
N GLN A 383 -17.17 48.45 16.25
CA GLN A 383 -17.58 49.21 17.43
C GLN A 383 -17.04 50.65 17.44
N VAL A 384 -15.79 50.89 17.03
CA VAL A 384 -15.25 52.24 16.87
C VAL A 384 -15.97 53.01 15.76
N ASN A 385 -16.27 52.37 14.64
CA ASN A 385 -17.00 53.01 13.54
C ASN A 385 -18.43 53.38 13.95
N ALA A 386 -19.13 52.49 14.64
CA ALA A 386 -20.45 52.77 15.22
C ALA A 386 -20.41 53.94 16.21
N PHE A 387 -19.37 54.01 17.05
CA PHE A 387 -19.15 55.11 17.99
C PHE A 387 -18.88 56.45 17.30
N ARG A 388 -18.09 56.47 16.20
CA ARG A 388 -17.84 57.67 15.39
C ARG A 388 -19.11 58.20 14.71
N LEU A 389 -20.03 57.31 14.35
CA LEU A 389 -21.33 57.63 13.76
C LEU A 389 -22.41 57.99 14.79
N GLY A 390 -22.06 58.14 16.08
CA GLY A 390 -23.00 58.51 17.14
C GLY A 390 -23.98 57.41 17.53
N LYS A 391 -23.77 56.16 17.10
CA LYS A 391 -24.63 55.02 17.46
C LYS A 391 -24.24 54.45 18.82
N ASN A 392 -25.22 53.95 19.57
CA ASN A 392 -25.02 53.42 20.90
C ASN A 392 -24.33 52.04 20.84
N VAL A 393 -23.14 51.91 21.44
CA VAL A 393 -22.31 50.69 21.36
C VAL A 393 -22.38 49.96 22.70
N GLY A 394 -23.34 49.04 22.86
CA GLY A 394 -23.65 48.41 24.16
C GLY A 394 -22.58 47.50 24.77
N ALA A 395 -21.51 47.16 24.05
CA ALA A 395 -20.56 46.12 24.46
C ALA A 395 -19.15 46.61 24.90
N ALA A 396 -18.80 47.89 24.68
CA ALA A 396 -17.45 48.39 24.98
C ALA A 396 -17.46 49.72 25.74
N SER A 397 -16.59 49.85 26.75
CA SER A 397 -16.48 51.09 27.53
C SER A 397 -15.99 52.28 26.69
N ARG A 398 -16.41 53.50 27.05
CA ARG A 398 -15.96 54.74 26.39
C ARG A 398 -14.43 54.88 26.34
N ARG A 399 -13.73 54.43 27.40
CA ARG A 399 -12.26 54.43 27.50
C ARG A 399 -11.61 53.45 26.51
N SER A 400 -12.22 52.28 26.32
CA SER A 400 -11.76 51.28 25.33
C SER A 400 -11.95 51.79 23.90
N LEU A 401 -13.09 52.42 23.61
CA LEU A 401 -13.39 53.00 22.31
C LEU A 401 -12.42 54.14 21.95
N GLN A 402 -12.11 55.03 22.90
CA GLN A 402 -11.10 56.08 22.71
C GLN A 402 -9.69 55.51 22.45
N ARG A 403 -9.29 54.49 23.21
CA ARG A 403 -8.00 53.81 23.01
C ARG A 403 -7.90 53.16 21.63
N TRP A 404 -8.94 52.45 21.21
CA TRP A 404 -8.99 51.83 19.88
C TRP A 404 -9.03 52.87 18.76
N THR A 405 -9.73 53.99 18.96
CA THR A 405 -9.74 55.12 18.02
C THR A 405 -8.34 55.70 17.83
N GLN A 406 -7.56 55.84 18.91
CA GLN A 406 -6.17 56.29 18.85
C GLN A 406 -5.27 55.29 18.12
N LEU A 407 -5.43 53.99 18.38
CA LEU A 407 -4.68 52.93 17.69
C LEU A 407 -4.97 52.90 16.19
N ILE A 408 -6.24 53.06 15.79
CA ILE A 408 -6.64 53.18 14.38
C ILE A 408 -6.00 54.42 13.75
N ARG A 409 -5.97 55.56 14.46
CA ARG A 409 -5.36 56.80 13.95
C ARG A 409 -3.84 56.65 13.76
N LEU A 410 -3.16 55.97 14.68
CA LEU A 410 -1.72 55.71 14.60
C LEU A 410 -1.36 54.69 13.50
N ALA A 411 -2.27 53.77 13.19
CA ALA A 411 -2.07 52.75 12.15
C ALA A 411 -2.24 53.26 10.71
N GLY A 412 -2.66 54.52 10.52
CA GLY A 412 -2.83 55.14 9.20
C GLY A 412 -4.09 54.70 8.46
N THR A 413 -4.10 54.88 7.13
CA THR A 413 -5.26 54.63 6.25
C THR A 413 -5.45 53.17 5.85
N SER A 414 -4.45 52.30 6.05
CA SER A 414 -4.53 50.89 5.68
C SER A 414 -5.49 50.11 6.59
N ASP A 415 -6.51 49.51 5.99
CA ASP A 415 -7.50 48.68 6.66
C ASP A 415 -6.86 47.51 7.42
N VAL A 416 -5.85 46.89 6.81
CA VAL A 416 -5.11 45.77 7.40
C VAL A 416 -4.27 46.24 8.59
N ALA A 417 -3.57 47.37 8.48
CA ALA A 417 -2.79 47.92 9.58
C ALA A 417 -3.68 48.31 10.78
N GLN A 418 -4.87 48.86 10.52
CA GLN A 418 -5.85 49.18 11.56
C GLN A 418 -6.38 47.90 12.25
N ILE A 419 -6.65 46.83 11.51
CA ILE A 419 -7.07 45.54 12.09
C ILE A 419 -5.94 44.94 12.94
N ILE A 420 -4.70 44.96 12.46
CA ILE A 420 -3.52 44.50 13.21
C ILE A 420 -3.36 45.28 14.51
N ALA A 421 -3.50 46.61 14.48
CA ALA A 421 -3.39 47.46 15.66
C ALA A 421 -4.50 47.19 16.71
N LEU A 422 -5.64 46.66 16.27
CA LEU A 422 -6.79 46.31 17.11
C LEU A 422 -6.77 44.86 17.60
N LEU A 423 -5.80 44.05 17.19
CA LEU A 423 -5.65 42.69 17.69
C LEU A 423 -5.58 42.67 19.22
N PRO A 424 -6.19 41.67 19.89
CA PRO A 424 -5.95 41.46 21.30
C PRO A 424 -4.44 41.31 21.50
N LYS A 425 -3.84 42.19 22.30
CA LYS A 425 -2.48 41.99 22.78
C LYS A 425 -2.48 40.73 23.64
N VAL A 426 -2.28 39.56 23.03
CA VAL A 426 -2.07 38.29 23.72
C VAL A 426 -0.63 38.25 24.17
N ARG A 427 -0.31 39.14 25.11
CA ARG A 427 0.84 38.95 26.01
C ARG A 427 0.30 39.03 27.42
N ARG A 428 -0.50 38.01 27.77
CA ARG A 428 -0.84 37.73 29.16
C ARG A 428 0.21 36.78 29.71
N GLY A 429 1.08 37.30 30.59
CA GLY A 429 1.98 36.49 31.41
C GLY A 429 3.35 37.12 31.56
N ASN A 430 3.81 37.23 32.81
CA ASN A 430 5.23 37.37 33.12
C ASN A 430 6.02 36.34 32.30
N ARG A 431 7.05 36.79 31.58
CA ARG A 431 8.00 35.90 30.87
C ARG A 431 8.97 35.21 31.82
N THR A 432 8.90 35.54 33.11
CA THR A 432 9.61 34.82 34.16
C THR A 432 8.78 33.61 34.58
N LYS A 433 9.37 32.42 34.48
CA LYS A 433 8.81 31.19 35.05
C LYS A 433 8.47 31.50 36.51
N ARG A 434 7.20 31.27 36.92
CA ARG A 434 6.74 31.53 38.31
C ARG A 434 7.22 30.46 39.30
N TYR A 435 8.17 29.63 38.88
CA TYR A 435 8.78 28.55 39.63
C TYR A 435 10.28 28.59 39.34
N ASP A 436 11.06 28.03 40.25
CA ASP A 436 12.51 27.96 40.13
C ASP A 436 12.91 27.16 38.88
N PRO A 437 13.75 27.71 37.97
CA PRO A 437 14.29 26.98 36.82
C PRO A 437 14.95 25.64 37.18
N ALA A 438 15.43 25.47 38.41
CA ALA A 438 15.98 24.20 38.91
C ALA A 438 14.98 23.02 38.79
N HIS A 439 13.67 23.29 38.79
CA HIS A 439 12.67 22.24 38.57
C HIS A 439 12.72 21.63 37.16
N ASP A 440 13.11 22.39 36.13
CA ASP A 440 13.23 21.88 34.76
C ASP A 440 14.47 20.97 34.61
N GLU A 441 15.56 21.31 35.30
CA GLU A 441 16.76 20.47 35.37
C GLU A 441 16.47 19.15 36.09
N LEU A 442 15.78 19.22 37.25
CA LEU A 442 15.38 18.03 38.00
C LEU A 442 14.40 17.15 37.21
N LEU A 443 13.44 17.76 36.51
CA LEU A 443 12.51 17.03 35.63
C LEU A 443 13.27 16.34 34.50
N SER A 444 14.16 17.05 33.80
CA SER A 444 14.94 16.50 32.70
C SER A 444 15.81 15.34 33.16
N LYS A 445 16.41 15.44 34.34
CA LYS A 445 17.20 14.36 34.95
C LYS A 445 16.35 13.13 35.25
N VAL A 446 15.19 13.30 35.90
CA VAL A 446 14.29 12.18 36.25
C VAL A 446 13.72 11.50 35.01
N GLU A 447 13.34 12.26 33.97
CA GLU A 447 12.85 11.67 32.73
C GLU A 447 13.97 11.02 31.91
N ALA A 448 15.20 11.54 31.93
CA ALA A 448 16.36 10.89 31.31
C ALA A 448 16.69 9.55 32.00
N ASP A 449 16.72 9.51 33.33
CA ASP A 449 16.90 8.27 34.10
C ASP A 449 15.74 7.27 33.88
N GLY A 450 14.53 7.79 33.64
CA GLY A 450 13.33 7.03 33.32
C GLY A 450 13.19 6.61 31.85
N ASN A 451 13.98 7.16 30.93
CA ASN A 451 14.00 6.82 29.51
C ASN A 451 14.84 5.55 29.28
N THR A 452 14.47 4.47 29.96
CA THR A 452 15.11 3.15 29.86
C THR A 452 14.08 2.06 29.56
N PRO A 453 14.50 0.87 29.11
CA PRO A 453 13.58 -0.25 28.83
C PRO A 453 12.75 -0.71 30.03
N THR A 454 13.15 -0.36 31.27
CA THR A 454 12.37 -0.64 32.48
C THR A 454 11.07 0.17 32.55
N ASN A 455 10.99 1.28 31.80
CA ASN A 455 9.83 2.14 31.62
C ASN A 455 9.03 2.37 32.92
N PRO A 456 9.61 3.05 33.93
CA PRO A 456 8.97 3.25 35.21
C PRO A 456 7.61 3.94 35.06
N THR A 457 6.64 3.52 35.88
CA THR A 457 5.31 4.12 35.87
C THR A 457 5.39 5.61 36.17
N GLY A 458 4.53 6.42 35.53
CA GLY A 458 4.54 7.86 35.73
C GLY A 458 4.30 8.30 37.18
N LYS A 459 3.69 7.46 38.02
CA LYS A 459 3.54 7.68 39.47
C LYS A 459 4.86 7.51 40.21
N PHE A 460 5.69 6.55 39.79
CA PHE A 460 7.01 6.31 40.34
C PHE A 460 7.99 7.43 39.95
N SER A 461 8.00 7.86 38.69
CA SER A 461 8.84 8.99 38.23
C SER A 461 8.49 10.29 38.96
N TYR A 462 7.19 10.56 39.21
CA TYR A 462 6.80 11.71 40.03
C TYR A 462 7.32 11.62 41.48
N LYS A 463 7.29 10.43 42.10
CA LYS A 463 7.89 10.23 43.44
C LYS A 463 9.39 10.52 43.43
N GLN A 464 10.12 10.07 42.41
CA GLN A 464 11.54 10.37 42.27
C GLN A 464 11.81 11.86 42.13
N TYR A 465 10.98 12.57 41.35
CA TYR A 465 11.03 14.02 41.25
C TYR A 465 10.78 14.71 42.59
N VAL A 466 9.81 14.25 43.38
CA VAL A 466 9.55 14.77 44.72
C VAL A 466 10.77 14.59 45.62
N THR A 467 11.34 13.39 45.68
CA THR A 467 12.55 13.11 46.46
C THR A 467 13.77 13.92 45.98
N ALA A 468 13.89 14.14 44.67
CA ALA A 468 14.95 14.98 44.12
C ALA A 468 14.77 16.46 44.49
N CYS A 469 13.53 16.95 44.52
CA CYS A 469 13.19 18.30 45.00
C CYS A 469 13.50 18.43 46.49
N GLU A 470 13.11 17.46 47.32
CA GLU A 470 13.39 17.46 48.77
C GLU A 470 14.91 17.50 49.06
N LYS A 471 15.70 16.70 48.34
CA LYS A 471 17.17 16.71 48.46
C LYS A 471 17.80 18.04 48.02
N ALA A 472 17.20 18.70 47.04
CA ALA A 472 17.62 20.02 46.56
C ALA A 472 17.08 21.17 47.43
N GLY A 473 16.30 20.89 48.48
CA GLY A 473 15.68 21.91 49.33
C GLY A 473 14.53 22.67 48.65
N LEU A 474 13.98 22.14 47.55
CA LEU A 474 12.91 22.76 46.78
C LEU A 474 11.55 22.13 47.11
N LYS A 475 10.50 22.96 47.16
CA LYS A 475 9.13 22.46 47.30
C LYS A 475 8.66 21.86 45.97
N PRO A 476 8.22 20.58 45.93
CA PRO A 476 7.81 19.95 44.68
C PRO A 476 6.58 20.63 44.07
N LEU A 477 6.58 20.73 42.73
CA LEU A 477 5.45 21.26 41.96
C LEU A 477 4.32 20.22 41.82
N SER A 478 3.14 20.70 41.39
CA SER A 478 1.95 19.85 41.25
C SER A 478 2.17 18.66 40.30
N THR A 479 1.52 17.54 40.59
CA THR A 479 1.46 16.36 39.70
C THR A 479 1.02 16.72 38.29
N LYS A 480 0.04 17.63 38.15
CA LYS A 480 -0.47 18.06 36.85
C LYS A 480 0.61 18.79 36.02
N TRP A 481 1.40 19.65 36.66
CA TRP A 481 2.54 20.31 36.02
C TRP A 481 3.58 19.28 35.55
N TYR A 482 3.94 18.34 36.42
CA TYR A 482 4.89 17.29 36.09
C TYR A 482 4.44 16.44 34.89
N TYR A 483 3.20 15.95 34.88
CA TYR A 483 2.70 15.15 33.76
C TYR A 483 2.61 15.94 32.45
N HIS A 484 2.26 17.22 32.52
CA HIS A 484 2.21 18.07 31.34
C HIS A 484 3.60 18.28 30.73
N GLN A 485 4.61 18.58 31.55
CA GLN A 485 5.97 18.84 31.07
C GLN A 485 6.73 17.56 30.68
N SER A 486 6.57 16.48 31.45
CA SER A 486 7.19 15.18 31.14
C SER A 486 6.80 14.65 29.77
N LYS A 487 5.60 14.97 29.25
CA LYS A 487 5.12 14.50 27.95
C LYS A 487 6.07 14.85 26.80
N ALA A 488 6.72 16.02 26.85
CA ALA A 488 7.65 16.46 25.81
C ALA A 488 9.04 15.81 25.93
N LEU A 489 9.41 15.30 27.12
CA LEU A 489 10.74 14.76 27.43
C LEU A 489 10.79 13.22 27.37
N LYS A 490 9.63 12.57 27.23
CA LYS A 490 9.54 11.11 27.10
C LYS A 490 10.01 10.67 25.72
N ASP A 491 11.10 9.93 25.70
CA ASP A 491 11.55 9.25 24.48
C ASP A 491 10.92 7.85 24.40
N THR A 492 9.87 7.72 23.59
CA THR A 492 9.21 6.43 23.32
C THR A 492 10.16 5.40 22.71
N THR A 493 11.20 5.84 21.99
CA THR A 493 12.20 4.99 21.32
C THR A 493 13.07 4.27 22.34
N LEU A 494 13.55 4.98 23.36
CA LEU A 494 14.37 4.41 24.44
C LEU A 494 13.55 3.56 25.42
N ARG A 495 12.27 3.91 25.65
CA ARG A 495 11.39 3.20 26.61
C ARG A 495 10.78 1.92 26.07
N LEU A 496 10.34 1.93 24.82
CA LEU A 496 9.56 0.85 24.22
C LEU A 496 10.28 0.19 23.03
N GLY A 497 11.47 0.70 22.68
CA GLY A 497 12.22 0.32 21.49
C GLY A 497 11.76 1.07 20.25
N ALA A 498 12.67 1.20 19.26
CA ALA A 498 12.39 1.87 17.99
C ALA A 498 11.15 1.31 17.27
N ARG A 499 10.93 -0.01 17.37
CA ARG A 499 9.80 -0.73 16.76
C ARG A 499 8.43 -0.25 17.26
N ARG A 500 8.28 -0.04 18.58
CA ARG A 500 6.99 0.35 19.18
C ARG A 500 6.80 1.87 19.20
N ALA A 501 7.89 2.63 19.29
CA ALA A 501 7.87 4.08 19.10
C ALA A 501 7.35 4.46 17.70
N TYR A 502 7.79 3.74 16.67
CA TYR A 502 7.33 3.94 15.29
C TYR A 502 5.84 3.68 15.11
N GLN A 503 5.29 2.63 15.76
CA GLN A 503 3.85 2.34 15.75
C GLN A 503 3.00 3.39 16.49
N LEU A 504 3.58 4.07 17.48
CA LEU A 504 2.93 5.08 18.31
C LEU A 504 3.11 6.51 17.79
N GLN A 505 4.05 6.74 16.87
CA GLN A 505 4.13 8.00 16.16
C GLN A 505 2.78 8.26 15.50
N ALA A 506 2.29 9.50 15.62
CA ALA A 506 1.10 9.91 14.88
C ALA A 506 1.31 9.48 13.44
N GLN A 507 0.35 8.74 12.88
CA GLN A 507 0.33 8.50 11.45
C GLN A 507 0.42 9.88 10.83
N VAL A 508 1.59 10.22 10.30
CA VAL A 508 1.67 11.36 9.40
C VAL A 508 0.82 10.90 8.24
N LEU A 509 -0.45 11.32 8.26
CA LEU A 509 -1.25 11.43 7.07
C LEU A 509 -0.45 12.40 6.20
N ASN A 510 0.57 11.87 5.51
CA ASN A 510 1.02 12.48 4.30
C ASN A 510 -0.23 12.40 3.42
N LEU A 511 -1.01 13.48 3.43
CA LEU A 511 -2.02 13.79 2.43
C LEU A 511 -1.31 14.10 1.10
N GLU A 512 -0.16 13.49 0.84
CA GLU A 512 0.49 13.49 -0.46
C GLU A 512 -0.23 12.43 -1.27
N ARG A 513 -0.91 12.93 -2.30
CA ARG A 513 -2.01 12.28 -3.01
C ARG A 513 -1.59 11.08 -3.88
N GLY A 514 -0.45 10.44 -3.65
CA GLY A 514 0.07 9.44 -4.58
C GLY A 514 0.88 8.26 -4.02
N ASP A 515 0.98 8.06 -2.71
CA ASP A 515 1.42 6.74 -2.20
C ASP A 515 0.22 5.79 -2.24
N SER A 516 -0.25 5.46 -3.44
CA SER A 516 -1.46 4.68 -3.70
C SER A 516 -1.27 3.20 -3.32
N ILE A 517 -1.11 2.93 -2.02
CA ILE A 517 -1.27 1.61 -1.39
C ILE A 517 -2.67 1.05 -1.68
N GLN A 518 -3.62 1.92 -2.06
CA GLN A 518 -5.00 1.58 -2.33
C GLN A 518 -5.27 1.16 -3.78
N GLY A 519 -4.28 1.21 -4.68
CA GLY A 519 -4.51 0.94 -6.12
C GLY A 519 -5.28 2.07 -6.82
N LEU A 520 -5.11 2.18 -8.14
CA LEU A 520 -5.70 3.26 -8.96
C LEU A 520 -6.85 2.74 -9.85
N HIS A 521 -6.87 1.43 -10.10
CA HIS A 521 -7.88 0.72 -10.86
C HIS A 521 -7.98 -0.73 -10.36
N PRO A 522 -9.02 -1.50 -10.74
CA PRO A 522 -9.11 -2.92 -10.45
C PRO A 522 -7.85 -3.69 -10.83
N PHE A 523 -7.40 -4.59 -9.95
CA PHE A 523 -6.20 -5.42 -10.13
C PHE A 523 -4.87 -4.63 -10.24
N HIS A 524 -4.87 -3.31 -10.04
CA HIS A 524 -3.63 -2.53 -10.00
C HIS A 524 -2.73 -3.03 -8.86
N VAL A 525 -3.28 -3.10 -7.65
CA VAL A 525 -2.58 -3.52 -6.44
C VAL A 525 -3.38 -4.60 -5.74
N VAL A 526 -2.80 -5.80 -5.67
CA VAL A 526 -3.38 -6.94 -4.96
C VAL A 526 -2.50 -7.28 -3.76
N HIS A 527 -3.11 -7.36 -2.59
CA HIS A 527 -2.44 -7.82 -1.37
C HIS A 527 -2.62 -9.33 -1.23
N ILE A 528 -1.52 -10.05 -0.99
CA ILE A 528 -1.57 -11.43 -0.50
C ILE A 528 -1.02 -11.47 0.92
N ASP A 529 -1.80 -12.07 1.81
CA ASP A 529 -1.39 -12.33 3.18
C ASP A 529 -2.00 -13.64 3.70
N HIS A 530 -1.39 -14.15 4.76
CA HIS A 530 -1.73 -15.43 5.37
C HIS A 530 -2.13 -15.22 6.84
N THR A 531 -3.18 -15.90 7.29
CA THR A 531 -3.57 -15.92 8.70
C THR A 531 -3.92 -17.34 9.15
N GLN A 532 -3.60 -17.68 10.40
CA GLN A 532 -4.07 -18.93 10.98
C GLN A 532 -5.48 -18.73 11.54
N LEU A 533 -6.45 -19.52 11.09
CA LEU A 533 -7.84 -19.36 11.50
C LEU A 533 -8.03 -19.64 12.99
N ASP A 534 -8.92 -18.86 13.61
CA ASP A 534 -9.36 -19.01 15.00
C ASP A 534 -10.45 -20.10 15.15
N CYS A 535 -10.32 -21.21 14.39
CA CYS A 535 -11.14 -22.41 14.51
C CYS A 535 -10.33 -23.70 14.32
N TYR A 536 -10.83 -24.80 14.88
CA TYR A 536 -10.31 -26.14 14.66
C TYR A 536 -11.15 -26.88 13.61
N VAL A 537 -10.46 -27.56 12.69
CA VAL A 537 -11.07 -28.51 11.75
C VAL A 537 -10.50 -29.89 11.95
N VAL A 538 -11.22 -30.89 11.44
CA VAL A 538 -10.83 -32.29 11.52
C VAL A 538 -10.23 -32.76 10.19
N ILE A 539 -9.14 -33.52 10.31
CA ILE A 539 -8.62 -34.40 9.26
C ILE A 539 -8.69 -35.83 9.78
N ARG A 540 -9.32 -36.72 9.01
CA ARG A 540 -9.33 -38.16 9.31
C ARG A 540 -7.95 -38.75 9.03
N THR A 541 -7.43 -39.54 9.96
CA THR A 541 -6.12 -40.19 9.82
C THR A 541 -6.24 -41.68 9.50
N ARG A 542 -5.08 -42.33 9.32
CA ARG A 542 -4.88 -43.76 9.00
C ARG A 542 -5.82 -44.76 9.73
N HIS A 543 -6.22 -44.46 10.96
CA HIS A 543 -7.01 -45.38 11.80
C HIS A 543 -8.48 -44.97 11.95
N GLY A 544 -8.94 -43.96 11.19
CA GLY A 544 -10.24 -43.33 11.41
C GLY A 544 -10.25 -42.32 12.56
N GLU A 545 -9.11 -42.07 13.21
CA GLU A 545 -8.98 -41.07 14.26
C GLU A 545 -9.05 -39.65 13.69
N LYS A 546 -9.90 -38.81 14.30
CA LYS A 546 -10.07 -37.40 13.96
C LYS A 546 -8.92 -36.56 14.54
N ARG A 547 -8.05 -36.02 13.69
CA ARG A 547 -7.02 -35.03 14.09
C ARG A 547 -7.53 -33.62 13.97
N LYS A 548 -7.34 -32.85 15.03
CA LYS A 548 -7.79 -31.46 15.16
C LYS A 548 -6.64 -30.54 14.77
N ILE A 549 -6.82 -29.75 13.73
CA ILE A 549 -5.80 -28.85 13.19
C ILE A 549 -6.40 -27.45 13.06
N ARG A 550 -5.59 -26.43 13.30
CA ARG A 550 -5.94 -25.04 12.97
C ARG A 550 -5.44 -24.75 11.55
N PRO A 551 -6.34 -24.53 10.59
CA PRO A 551 -5.97 -24.34 9.19
C PRO A 551 -5.41 -22.93 8.98
N TRP A 552 -4.65 -22.77 7.91
CA TRP A 552 -4.17 -21.48 7.43
C TRP A 552 -5.04 -21.02 6.27
N LEU A 553 -5.40 -19.74 6.28
CA LEU A 553 -6.11 -19.06 5.22
C LEU A 553 -5.16 -18.10 4.52
N THR A 554 -5.06 -18.22 3.21
CA THR A 554 -4.36 -17.30 2.31
C THR A 554 -5.40 -16.56 1.48
N VAL A 555 -5.28 -15.24 1.38
CA VAL A 555 -6.25 -14.41 0.65
C VAL A 555 -5.53 -13.50 -0.33
N ALA A 556 -6.08 -13.38 -1.54
CA ALA A 556 -5.75 -12.32 -2.49
C ALA A 556 -6.85 -11.26 -2.45
N PHE A 557 -6.47 -10.02 -2.18
CA PHE A 557 -7.40 -8.93 -1.89
C PHE A 557 -7.09 -7.70 -2.74
N ASP A 558 -8.07 -7.22 -3.50
CA ASP A 558 -7.92 -6.04 -4.35
C ASP A 558 -7.96 -4.75 -3.51
N ALA A 559 -6.90 -3.95 -3.59
CA ALA A 559 -6.78 -2.75 -2.78
C ALA A 559 -7.81 -1.67 -3.18
N TYR A 560 -8.15 -1.59 -4.48
CA TYR A 560 -9.00 -0.57 -5.08
C TYR A 560 -10.47 -0.79 -4.72
N SER A 561 -11.01 -1.95 -5.08
CA SER A 561 -12.44 -2.29 -4.90
C SER A 561 -12.75 -2.86 -3.52
N ARG A 562 -11.74 -3.26 -2.73
CA ARG A 562 -11.89 -4.01 -1.47
C ARG A 562 -12.47 -5.40 -1.65
N THR A 563 -12.40 -5.94 -2.86
CA THR A 563 -12.93 -7.26 -3.21
C THR A 563 -11.97 -8.36 -2.78
N VAL A 564 -12.51 -9.40 -2.15
CA VAL A 564 -11.79 -10.67 -2.00
C VAL A 564 -11.77 -11.36 -3.35
N LEU A 565 -10.60 -11.47 -3.98
CA LEU A 565 -10.43 -12.03 -5.32
C LEU A 565 -10.28 -13.55 -5.30
N ALA A 566 -9.55 -14.06 -4.31
CA ALA A 566 -9.30 -15.48 -4.16
C ALA A 566 -8.96 -15.85 -2.72
N LEU A 567 -9.21 -17.12 -2.39
CA LEU A 567 -8.82 -17.70 -1.11
C LEU A 567 -8.26 -19.11 -1.30
N TYR A 568 -7.33 -19.48 -0.41
CA TYR A 568 -6.78 -20.82 -0.33
C TYR A 568 -6.62 -21.22 1.13
N ILE A 569 -7.16 -22.38 1.49
CA ILE A 569 -7.10 -22.93 2.85
C ILE A 569 -6.18 -24.14 2.83
N SER A 570 -5.31 -24.27 3.81
CA SER A 570 -4.39 -25.40 3.93
C SER A 570 -4.23 -25.91 5.36
N ALA A 571 -3.88 -27.18 5.49
CA ALA A 571 -3.56 -27.81 6.77
C ALA A 571 -2.13 -27.52 7.28
N HIS A 572 -1.33 -26.83 6.47
CA HIS A 572 0.08 -26.57 6.74
C HIS A 572 0.36 -25.06 6.82
N PRO A 573 1.46 -24.65 7.48
CA PRO A 573 1.90 -23.26 7.43
C PRO A 573 2.09 -22.78 5.98
N PRO A 574 1.90 -21.47 5.72
CA PRO A 574 2.01 -20.91 4.39
C PRO A 574 3.39 -21.19 3.80
N ASN A 575 3.39 -21.41 2.49
CA ASN A 575 4.57 -21.71 1.69
C ASN A 575 4.32 -21.29 0.24
N PHE A 576 5.31 -21.48 -0.64
CA PHE A 576 5.19 -21.18 -2.07
C PHE A 576 3.94 -21.78 -2.72
N ALA A 577 3.53 -23.01 -2.35
CA ALA A 577 2.31 -23.62 -2.86
C ALA A 577 1.05 -22.83 -2.48
N SER A 578 1.01 -22.26 -1.27
CA SER A 578 -0.14 -21.47 -0.81
C SER A 578 -0.34 -20.21 -1.65
N VAL A 579 0.76 -19.56 -2.05
CA VAL A 579 0.77 -18.38 -2.91
C VAL A 579 0.36 -18.73 -4.35
N MET A 580 0.91 -19.81 -4.92
CA MET A 580 0.56 -20.23 -6.28
C MET A 580 -0.90 -20.67 -6.38
N MET A 581 -1.44 -21.37 -5.37
CA MET A 581 -2.84 -21.81 -5.40
C MET A 581 -3.83 -20.64 -5.31
N VAL A 582 -3.55 -19.62 -4.49
CA VAL A 582 -4.42 -18.44 -4.43
C VAL A 582 -4.35 -17.62 -5.73
N LEU A 583 -3.17 -17.50 -6.35
CA LEU A 583 -3.02 -16.84 -7.66
C LEU A 583 -3.74 -17.62 -8.77
N ARG A 584 -3.66 -18.95 -8.72
CA ARG A 584 -4.38 -19.84 -9.64
C ARG A 584 -5.90 -19.68 -9.50
N GLU A 585 -6.43 -19.66 -8.28
CA GLU A 585 -7.86 -19.43 -8.03
C GLU A 585 -8.29 -18.06 -8.57
N MET A 586 -7.49 -17.01 -8.32
CA MET A 586 -7.77 -15.66 -8.79
C MET A 586 -7.88 -15.59 -10.31
N VAL A 587 -6.92 -16.17 -11.04
CA VAL A 587 -6.97 -16.23 -12.52
C VAL A 587 -8.10 -17.15 -12.99
N SER A 588 -8.39 -18.25 -12.30
CA SER A 588 -9.52 -19.12 -12.62
C SER A 588 -10.85 -18.36 -12.55
N ARG A 589 -11.04 -17.48 -11.57
CA ARG A 589 -12.28 -16.73 -11.35
C ARG A 589 -12.40 -15.49 -12.22
N HIS A 590 -11.31 -14.73 -12.34
CA HIS A 590 -11.34 -13.40 -12.93
C HIS A 590 -10.65 -13.30 -14.30
N ARG A 591 -9.99 -14.38 -14.74
CA ARG A 591 -9.16 -14.42 -15.97
C ARG A 591 -8.17 -13.27 -16.03
N ARG A 592 -7.62 -12.88 -14.87
CA ARG A 592 -6.83 -11.66 -14.73
C ARG A 592 -5.73 -11.79 -13.67
N LYS A 593 -4.58 -11.20 -13.97
CA LYS A 593 -3.44 -11.06 -13.08
C LYS A 593 -3.34 -9.64 -12.51
N PRO A 594 -2.68 -9.43 -11.36
CA PRO A 594 -2.39 -8.11 -10.84
C PRO A 594 -1.24 -7.45 -11.61
N ASP A 595 -1.18 -6.12 -11.54
CA ASP A 595 0.00 -5.38 -12.00
C ASP A 595 1.07 -5.39 -10.91
N ILE A 596 0.67 -5.12 -9.66
CA ILE A 596 1.53 -5.07 -8.49
C ILE A 596 1.00 -6.01 -7.42
N LEU A 597 1.87 -6.92 -6.96
CA LEU A 597 1.60 -7.81 -5.85
C LEU A 597 2.29 -7.29 -4.59
N ILE A 598 1.50 -6.93 -3.56
CA ILE A 598 2.01 -6.51 -2.25
C ILE A 598 1.97 -7.69 -1.27
N VAL A 599 3.13 -8.02 -0.70
CA VAL A 599 3.31 -9.21 0.15
C VAL A 599 4.10 -8.86 1.43
N ASP A 600 4.03 -9.70 2.47
CA ASP A 600 4.99 -9.57 3.58
C ASP A 600 6.40 -10.03 3.16
N ASN A 601 7.31 -10.00 4.11
CA ASN A 601 8.69 -10.41 3.94
C ASN A 601 8.90 -11.92 4.17
N GLY A 602 7.84 -12.73 4.02
CA GLY A 602 7.85 -14.18 4.17
C GLY A 602 8.84 -14.87 3.23
N ALA A 603 9.34 -16.04 3.64
CA ALA A 603 10.32 -16.80 2.86
C ALA A 603 9.72 -17.34 1.55
N GLU A 604 8.42 -17.60 1.53
CA GLU A 604 7.62 -18.03 0.40
C GLU A 604 7.67 -17.04 -0.77
N PHE A 605 7.69 -15.74 -0.48
CA PHE A 605 7.71 -14.67 -1.47
C PHE A 605 9.12 -14.33 -1.98
N ARG A 606 10.16 -14.80 -1.28
CA ARG A 606 11.57 -14.59 -1.65
C ARG A 606 12.16 -15.70 -2.50
N SER A 607 11.37 -16.73 -2.82
CA SER A 607 11.83 -17.85 -3.64
C SER A 607 12.09 -17.43 -5.10
N ASP A 608 13.11 -18.02 -5.74
CA ASP A 608 13.42 -17.74 -7.14
C ASP A 608 12.25 -18.13 -8.05
N ALA A 609 11.54 -19.22 -7.73
CA ALA A 609 10.33 -19.64 -8.43
C ALA A 609 9.23 -18.56 -8.41
N MET A 610 9.02 -17.88 -7.27
CA MET A 610 8.07 -16.76 -7.17
C MET A 610 8.50 -15.60 -8.05
N HIS A 611 9.79 -15.28 -8.04
CA HIS A 611 10.33 -14.20 -8.86
C HIS A 611 10.21 -14.50 -10.35
N TYR A 612 10.59 -15.69 -10.81
CA TYR A 612 10.42 -16.11 -12.21
C TYR A 612 8.97 -16.11 -12.66
N TRP A 613 8.05 -16.55 -11.80
CA TRP A 613 6.62 -16.51 -12.10
C TRP A 613 6.15 -15.06 -12.28
N CYS A 614 6.52 -14.16 -11.36
CA CYS A 614 6.17 -12.74 -11.48
C CYS A 614 6.74 -12.12 -12.77
N VAL A 615 8.00 -12.39 -13.10
CA VAL A 615 8.62 -11.89 -14.34
C VAL A 615 7.93 -12.44 -15.58
N SER A 616 7.59 -13.74 -15.60
CA SER A 616 6.92 -14.39 -16.74
C SER A 616 5.55 -13.80 -17.05
N PHE A 617 4.86 -13.27 -16.03
CA PHE A 617 3.56 -12.62 -16.16
C PHE A 617 3.65 -11.10 -16.09
N ASN A 618 4.86 -10.52 -16.10
CA ASN A 618 5.09 -9.08 -15.96
C ASN A 618 4.34 -8.47 -14.76
N ILE A 619 4.53 -9.07 -13.58
CA ILE A 619 3.93 -8.67 -12.31
C ILE A 619 5.04 -8.08 -11.44
N HIS A 620 4.81 -6.88 -10.91
CA HIS A 620 5.75 -6.23 -10.02
C HIS A 620 5.54 -6.77 -8.59
N LEU A 621 6.61 -7.26 -7.96
CA LEU A 621 6.56 -7.83 -6.62
C LEU A 621 7.06 -6.81 -5.60
N ARG A 622 6.17 -6.30 -4.75
CA ARG A 622 6.46 -5.25 -3.77
C ARG A 622 6.36 -5.81 -2.35
N PHE A 623 7.46 -5.72 -1.61
CA PHE A 623 7.54 -6.17 -0.22
C PHE A 623 7.13 -5.05 0.73
N ARG A 624 6.28 -5.40 1.71
CA ARG A 624 5.94 -4.50 2.81
C ARG A 624 7.19 -4.17 3.63
N PRO A 625 7.44 -2.89 3.98
CA PRO A 625 8.52 -2.54 4.88
C PRO A 625 8.35 -3.22 6.23
N ALA A 626 9.46 -3.70 6.79
CA ALA A 626 9.46 -4.26 8.13
C ALA A 626 8.94 -3.21 9.13
N HIS A 627 7.90 -3.58 9.89
CA HIS A 627 7.31 -2.78 10.97
C HIS A 627 6.48 -1.55 10.55
N HIS A 628 6.00 -1.50 9.31
CA HIS A 628 5.15 -0.42 8.81
C HIS A 628 3.69 -0.87 8.56
N PRO A 629 2.77 -0.72 9.54
CA PRO A 629 1.40 -1.23 9.44
C PRO A 629 0.55 -0.55 8.35
N ARG A 630 1.01 0.56 7.74
CA ARG A 630 0.24 1.28 6.71
C ARG A 630 -0.06 0.44 5.47
N PHE A 631 0.84 -0.48 5.09
CA PHE A 631 0.71 -1.30 3.88
C PHE A 631 -0.18 -2.55 4.07
N GLY A 632 -0.53 -2.92 5.31
CA GLY A 632 -1.36 -4.10 5.62
C GLY A 632 -2.77 -3.76 6.11
N SER A 633 -3.04 -2.49 6.43
CA SER A 633 -4.23 -2.08 7.20
C SER A 633 -5.59 -2.47 6.61
N VAL A 634 -5.66 -2.71 5.30
CA VAL A 634 -6.89 -3.05 4.59
C VAL A 634 -7.22 -4.53 4.78
N LEU A 635 -6.28 -5.41 4.40
CA LEU A 635 -6.44 -6.85 4.53
C LEU A 635 -6.42 -7.29 6.01
N GLU A 636 -5.63 -6.63 6.87
CA GLU A 636 -5.67 -6.83 8.32
C GLU A 636 -7.05 -6.50 8.91
N ARG A 637 -7.68 -5.41 8.44
CA ARG A 637 -9.05 -5.06 8.86
C ARG A 637 -10.03 -6.12 8.39
N TRP A 638 -9.92 -6.56 7.14
CA TRP A 638 -10.76 -7.64 6.61
C TRP A 638 -10.61 -8.93 7.42
N PHE A 639 -9.40 -9.35 7.79
CA PHE A 639 -9.19 -10.51 8.66
C PHE A 639 -9.85 -10.35 10.03
N GLY A 640 -9.86 -9.14 10.60
CA GLY A 640 -10.56 -8.85 11.85
C GLY A 640 -12.08 -8.98 11.70
N THR A 641 -12.63 -8.43 10.61
CA THR A 641 -14.05 -8.51 10.27
C THR A 641 -14.48 -9.94 10.00
N SER A 642 -13.80 -10.66 9.10
CA SER A 642 -14.11 -12.06 8.76
C SER A 642 -13.95 -13.02 9.93
N ASN A 643 -12.98 -12.76 10.82
CA ASN A 643 -12.91 -13.51 12.06
C ASN A 643 -14.17 -13.31 12.90
N THR A 644 -14.69 -12.09 13.01
CA THR A 644 -15.81 -11.75 13.89
C THR A 644 -17.16 -12.17 13.32
N GLU A 645 -17.39 -11.94 12.03
CA GLU A 645 -18.66 -12.19 11.34
C GLU A 645 -18.82 -13.65 10.91
N CYS A 646 -17.73 -14.34 10.57
CA CYS A 646 -17.77 -15.72 10.07
C CYS A 646 -17.14 -16.71 11.07
N ILE A 647 -15.81 -16.69 11.23
CA ILE A 647 -15.06 -17.74 11.97
C ILE A 647 -15.56 -17.92 13.41
N HIS A 648 -15.86 -16.80 14.05
CA HIS A 648 -16.33 -16.70 15.42
C HIS A 648 -17.73 -17.27 15.66
N ASN A 649 -18.49 -17.53 14.59
CA ASN A 649 -19.82 -18.12 14.61
C ASN A 649 -19.78 -19.61 14.21
N LEU A 650 -18.64 -20.10 13.73
CA LEU A 650 -18.45 -21.52 13.39
C LEU A 650 -18.23 -22.41 14.62
N ILE A 651 -18.67 -23.66 14.50
CA ILE A 651 -18.36 -24.73 15.45
C ILE A 651 -16.84 -24.96 15.48
N GLY A 652 -16.28 -25.10 16.68
CA GLY A 652 -14.84 -25.30 16.86
C GLY A 652 -14.01 -24.03 16.94
N ASN A 653 -14.64 -22.85 17.05
CA ASN A 653 -13.92 -21.58 17.23
C ASN A 653 -13.12 -21.53 18.54
N THR A 654 -12.09 -20.67 18.58
CA THR A 654 -11.13 -20.54 19.69
C THR A 654 -11.47 -19.40 20.66
N LYS A 655 -12.67 -18.79 20.59
CA LYS A 655 -13.05 -17.69 21.50
C LYS A 655 -12.91 -18.12 22.96
N ALA A 656 -13.48 -19.28 23.29
CA ALA A 656 -13.52 -19.77 24.65
C ALA A 656 -12.13 -20.17 25.17
N THR A 657 -11.23 -20.65 24.29
CA THR A 657 -9.87 -21.07 24.67
C THR A 657 -8.95 -19.90 25.02
N LYS A 658 -9.35 -18.64 24.83
CA LYS A 658 -8.63 -17.47 25.38
C LYS A 658 -8.73 -17.39 26.91
N HIS A 659 -9.72 -18.05 27.53
CA HIS A 659 -9.94 -18.11 28.98
C HIS A 659 -9.86 -19.54 29.52
N VAL A 660 -8.77 -20.27 29.19
CA VAL A 660 -8.57 -21.70 29.51
C VAL A 660 -8.86 -22.07 30.97
N ARG A 661 -8.53 -21.21 31.94
CA ARG A 661 -8.62 -21.52 33.39
C ARG A 661 -10.05 -21.60 33.94
N THR A 662 -11.03 -21.06 33.23
CA THR A 662 -12.44 -21.04 33.64
C THR A 662 -13.34 -21.96 32.79
N MET A 663 -12.75 -22.68 31.82
CA MET A 663 -13.52 -23.53 30.90
C MET A 663 -13.85 -24.90 31.50
N THR A 664 -15.12 -25.30 31.35
CA THR A 664 -15.57 -26.67 31.63
C THR A 664 -15.33 -27.59 30.43
N LYS A 665 -15.28 -28.91 30.67
CA LYS A 665 -15.05 -29.91 29.62
C LYS A 665 -16.14 -29.92 28.53
N SER A 666 -17.38 -29.57 28.87
CA SER A 666 -18.51 -29.48 27.94
C SER A 666 -18.43 -28.29 26.98
N VAL A 667 -17.76 -27.20 27.37
CA VAL A 667 -17.65 -25.96 26.57
C VAL A 667 -16.35 -25.92 25.76
N ASN A 668 -15.46 -26.91 25.92
CA ASN A 668 -14.22 -26.96 25.18
C ASN A 668 -14.49 -27.20 23.67
N PRO A 669 -14.12 -26.28 22.76
CA PRO A 669 -14.37 -26.41 21.33
C PRO A 669 -13.71 -27.64 20.74
N LEU A 670 -12.64 -28.16 21.36
CA LEU A 670 -12.03 -29.42 20.95
C LEU A 670 -12.97 -30.62 21.12
N ASN A 671 -13.98 -30.57 21.97
CA ASN A 671 -14.90 -31.69 22.22
C ASN A 671 -16.16 -31.63 21.33
N ALA A 672 -16.32 -30.59 20.52
CA ALA A 672 -17.44 -30.45 19.59
C ALA A 672 -17.27 -31.32 18.33
N ASP A 673 -18.36 -31.53 17.59
CA ASP A 673 -18.32 -32.09 16.24
C ASP A 673 -17.80 -31.04 15.26
N LEU A 674 -16.48 -30.98 15.16
CA LEU A 674 -15.73 -30.04 14.33
C LEU A 674 -16.01 -30.25 12.84
N LEU A 675 -15.87 -29.16 12.07
CA LEU A 675 -15.99 -29.13 10.62
C LEU A 675 -14.83 -29.86 9.93
N ASP A 676 -15.12 -30.43 8.76
CA ASP A 676 -14.11 -30.94 7.82
C ASP A 676 -13.68 -29.83 6.84
N PHE A 677 -12.52 -29.99 6.20
CA PHE A 677 -11.94 -28.97 5.29
C PHE A 677 -12.85 -28.54 4.12
N PRO A 678 -13.50 -29.45 3.37
CA PRO A 678 -14.38 -29.05 2.27
C PRO A 678 -15.55 -28.19 2.75
N VAL A 679 -16.12 -28.51 3.91
CA VAL A 679 -17.23 -27.74 4.51
C VAL A 679 -16.76 -26.35 4.93
N LEU A 680 -15.62 -26.27 5.62
CA LEU A 680 -15.04 -24.97 5.97
C LEU A 680 -14.74 -24.13 4.71
N HIS A 681 -14.23 -24.74 3.64
CA HIS A 681 -14.00 -24.04 2.37
C HIS A 681 -15.30 -23.49 1.82
N ALA A 682 -16.34 -24.32 1.67
CA ALA A 682 -17.63 -23.88 1.15
C ALA A 682 -18.21 -22.70 1.95
N LEU A 683 -18.13 -22.75 3.28
CA LEU A 683 -18.59 -21.67 4.14
C LEU A 683 -17.78 -20.37 3.96
N LEU A 684 -16.45 -20.47 3.88
CA LEU A 684 -15.60 -19.30 3.66
C LEU A 684 -15.72 -18.74 2.24
N ASP A 685 -15.90 -19.60 1.24
CA ASP A 685 -16.20 -19.23 -0.14
C ASP A 685 -17.50 -18.43 -0.19
N TYR A 686 -18.57 -19.00 0.39
CA TYR A 686 -19.86 -18.34 0.45
C TYR A 686 -19.79 -16.99 1.17
N TYR A 687 -19.18 -16.95 2.36
CA TYR A 687 -18.99 -15.71 3.10
C TYR A 687 -18.19 -14.68 2.29
N ALA A 688 -17.06 -15.06 1.70
CA ALA A 688 -16.20 -14.11 1.00
C ALA A 688 -16.88 -13.53 -0.25
N TYR A 689 -17.50 -14.37 -1.07
CA TYR A 689 -17.97 -13.97 -2.40
C TYR A 689 -19.45 -13.61 -2.48
N HIS A 690 -20.29 -14.18 -1.61
CA HIS A 690 -21.74 -13.97 -1.65
C HIS A 690 -22.27 -13.11 -0.49
N VAL A 691 -21.51 -12.94 0.59
CA VAL A 691 -21.88 -12.08 1.72
C VAL A 691 -21.02 -10.82 1.73
N TYR A 692 -19.70 -10.94 1.89
CA TYR A 692 -18.81 -9.80 2.04
C TYR A 692 -18.68 -8.98 0.74
N ASN A 693 -18.45 -9.63 -0.40
CA ASN A 693 -18.25 -8.92 -1.67
C ASN A 693 -19.54 -8.25 -2.20
N THR A 694 -20.72 -8.67 -1.74
CA THR A 694 -22.04 -8.15 -2.17
C THR A 694 -22.63 -7.17 -1.16
N ALA A 695 -22.17 -7.18 0.10
CA ALA A 695 -22.62 -6.25 1.12
C ALA A 695 -22.01 -4.84 0.92
N PRO A 696 -22.75 -3.77 1.25
CA PRO A 696 -22.22 -2.40 1.20
C PRO A 696 -21.00 -2.23 2.12
N HIS A 697 -19.90 -1.72 1.58
CA HIS A 697 -18.66 -1.55 2.34
C HIS A 697 -18.43 -0.09 2.76
N SER A 698 -18.07 0.12 4.04
CA SER A 698 -17.98 1.46 4.66
C SER A 698 -17.02 2.44 3.96
N ALA A 699 -15.95 1.94 3.33
CA ALA A 699 -14.95 2.78 2.67
C ALA A 699 -15.28 3.14 1.21
N THR A 700 -16.03 2.29 0.50
CA THR A 700 -16.39 2.47 -0.91
C THR A 700 -17.83 2.95 -1.08
N HIS A 701 -18.65 2.89 -0.02
CA HIS A 701 -20.08 3.19 0.03
C HIS A 701 -20.97 2.29 -0.85
N VAL A 702 -20.38 1.53 -1.75
CA VAL A 702 -21.01 0.47 -2.55
C VAL A 702 -20.43 -0.89 -2.18
N SER A 703 -21.02 -1.98 -2.67
CA SER A 703 -20.46 -3.32 -2.47
C SER A 703 -19.09 -3.45 -3.15
N PRO A 704 -18.17 -4.28 -2.63
CA PRO A 704 -16.89 -4.52 -3.29
C PRO A 704 -17.04 -5.01 -4.74
N ALA A 705 -18.00 -5.88 -5.02
CA ALA A 705 -18.29 -6.37 -6.36
C ALA A 705 -18.73 -5.23 -7.31
N ASP A 706 -19.61 -4.33 -6.85
CA ASP A 706 -20.00 -3.16 -7.64
C ASP A 706 -18.83 -2.19 -7.83
N ALA A 707 -18.02 -1.97 -6.80
CA ALA A 707 -16.82 -1.13 -6.90
C ALA A 707 -15.82 -1.68 -7.93
N LEU A 708 -15.70 -3.02 -8.03
CA LEU A 708 -14.89 -3.68 -9.05
C LEU A 708 -15.47 -3.46 -10.45
N ALA A 709 -16.78 -3.66 -10.63
CA ALA A 709 -17.48 -3.46 -11.90
C ALA A 709 -17.41 -2.00 -12.39
N PHE A 710 -17.77 -1.03 -11.53
CA PHE A 710 -17.62 0.40 -11.82
C PHE A 710 -16.16 0.77 -12.07
N GLY A 711 -15.23 0.11 -11.38
CA GLY A 711 -13.80 0.25 -11.64
C GLY A 711 -13.44 -0.10 -13.08
N TYR A 712 -13.94 -1.21 -13.62
CA TYR A 712 -13.71 -1.62 -15.00
C TYR A 712 -14.30 -0.64 -16.01
N GLU A 713 -15.55 -0.23 -15.81
CA GLU A 713 -16.23 0.72 -16.68
C GLU A 713 -15.50 2.07 -16.73
N ARG A 714 -15.09 2.56 -15.56
CA ARG A 714 -14.43 3.86 -15.44
C ARG A 714 -12.99 3.80 -15.91
N THR A 715 -12.21 2.82 -15.49
CA THR A 715 -10.75 2.86 -15.69
C THR A 715 -10.26 2.03 -16.88
N GLY A 716 -11.12 1.24 -17.52
CA GLY A 716 -10.81 0.41 -18.67
C GLY A 716 -10.61 -1.06 -18.33
N ASN A 717 -11.03 -1.90 -19.28
CA ASN A 717 -11.01 -3.35 -19.15
C ASN A 717 -9.62 -3.94 -19.35
N ARG A 718 -8.67 -3.23 -19.99
CA ARG A 718 -7.30 -3.70 -20.28
C ARG A 718 -7.29 -5.16 -20.77
N PRO A 719 -7.88 -5.46 -21.93
CA PRO A 719 -8.02 -6.84 -22.41
C PRO A 719 -6.68 -7.59 -22.53
N HIS A 720 -5.59 -6.88 -22.82
CA HIS A 720 -4.22 -7.41 -22.86
C HIS A 720 -3.67 -7.88 -21.50
N GLN A 721 -4.34 -7.56 -20.37
CA GLN A 721 -4.02 -8.10 -19.03
C GLN A 721 -4.83 -9.36 -18.70
N GLN A 722 -5.73 -9.79 -19.59
CA GLN A 722 -6.45 -11.05 -19.41
C GLN A 722 -5.50 -12.22 -19.58
N VAL A 723 -5.66 -13.21 -18.70
CA VAL A 723 -4.88 -14.45 -18.72
C VAL A 723 -5.88 -15.59 -18.85
N GLU A 724 -5.75 -16.34 -19.94
CA GLU A 724 -6.51 -17.56 -20.14
C GLU A 724 -6.08 -18.62 -19.12
N TYR A 725 -7.05 -19.36 -18.61
CA TYR A 725 -6.79 -20.48 -17.72
C TYR A 725 -6.71 -21.76 -18.55
N ASP A 726 -5.61 -21.89 -19.30
CA ASP A 726 -5.32 -23.03 -20.15
C ASP A 726 -4.40 -24.05 -19.44
N GLU A 727 -4.04 -25.12 -20.14
CA GLU A 727 -3.15 -26.15 -19.61
C GLU A 727 -1.74 -25.61 -19.32
N ASP A 728 -1.25 -24.64 -20.08
CA ASP A 728 0.05 -24.00 -19.87
C ASP A 728 0.06 -23.18 -18.58
N PHE A 729 -0.95 -22.34 -18.35
CA PHE A 729 -1.12 -21.59 -17.11
C PHE A 729 -1.27 -22.54 -15.91
N TYR A 730 -2.08 -23.59 -16.05
CA TYR A 730 -2.25 -24.61 -15.02
C TYR A 730 -0.93 -25.30 -14.67
N LEU A 731 -0.10 -25.63 -15.67
CA LEU A 731 1.21 -26.24 -15.49
C LEU A 731 2.22 -25.28 -14.84
N ARG A 732 2.26 -24.01 -15.24
CA ARG A 732 3.14 -22.98 -14.65
C ARG A 732 2.83 -22.68 -13.18
N THR A 733 1.61 -22.97 -12.75
CA THR A 733 1.18 -22.83 -11.35
C THR A 733 1.35 -24.12 -10.54
N CYS A 734 1.77 -25.23 -11.17
CA CYS A 734 2.16 -26.45 -10.46
C CYS A 734 3.46 -26.25 -9.68
N ILE A 735 3.61 -27.03 -8.61
CA ILE A 735 4.66 -26.82 -7.62
C ILE A 735 5.86 -27.72 -7.91
N PRO A 736 7.08 -27.18 -8.02
CA PRO A 736 8.27 -28.01 -8.15
C PRO A 736 8.49 -28.85 -6.89
N PHE A 737 8.96 -30.08 -7.08
CA PHE A 737 9.21 -30.99 -5.98
C PHE A 737 10.36 -30.50 -5.08
N THR A 738 10.33 -30.87 -3.80
CA THR A 738 11.39 -30.52 -2.83
C THR A 738 12.75 -31.11 -3.23
N ARG A 739 13.85 -30.38 -3.00
CA ARG A 739 15.25 -30.66 -3.43
C ARG A 739 15.50 -30.39 -4.93
N GLY A 740 15.27 -29.15 -5.36
CA GLY A 740 15.67 -28.68 -6.69
C GLY A 740 14.72 -29.03 -7.83
N GLY A 741 13.48 -29.42 -7.55
CA GLY A 741 12.45 -29.62 -8.58
C GLY A 741 12.61 -30.87 -9.44
N VAL A 742 13.52 -31.79 -9.08
CA VAL A 742 13.79 -33.00 -9.86
C VAL A 742 13.48 -34.29 -9.10
N ARG A 743 13.17 -35.35 -9.84
CA ARG A 743 12.94 -36.71 -9.32
C ARG A 743 13.61 -37.76 -10.19
N LYS A 744 14.08 -38.82 -9.53
CA LYS A 744 14.63 -40.00 -10.19
C LYS A 744 13.48 -40.86 -10.71
N VAL A 745 13.60 -41.34 -11.94
CA VAL A 745 12.69 -42.34 -12.51
C VAL A 745 13.13 -43.72 -12.06
N GLU A 746 12.23 -44.44 -11.39
CA GLU A 746 12.40 -45.83 -10.98
C GLU A 746 11.68 -46.77 -11.98
N SER A 747 11.86 -48.08 -11.82
CA SER A 747 11.22 -49.08 -12.70
C SER A 747 9.70 -49.04 -12.63
N ASP A 748 9.16 -48.51 -11.54
CA ASP A 748 7.75 -48.30 -11.26
C ASP A 748 7.32 -46.83 -11.42
N GLY A 749 8.10 -46.03 -12.17
CA GLY A 749 7.79 -44.66 -12.51
C GLY A 749 8.39 -43.64 -11.55
N VAL A 750 7.68 -42.53 -11.31
CA VAL A 750 8.15 -41.44 -10.45
C VAL A 750 7.40 -41.46 -9.12
N LEU A 751 8.16 -41.39 -8.03
CA LEU A 751 7.62 -41.46 -6.68
C LEU A 751 7.32 -40.09 -6.06
N PHE A 752 6.11 -39.96 -5.51
CA PHE A 752 5.71 -38.80 -4.72
C PHE A 752 4.87 -39.20 -3.50
N TYR A 753 5.29 -38.80 -2.30
CA TYR A 753 4.64 -39.20 -1.03
C TYR A 753 4.35 -40.71 -0.94
N GLU A 754 5.31 -41.53 -1.39
CA GLU A 754 5.22 -43.00 -1.47
C GLU A 754 4.24 -43.53 -2.55
N ILE A 755 3.60 -42.65 -3.32
CA ILE A 755 2.71 -43.00 -4.45
C ILE A 755 3.51 -43.05 -5.77
N PRO A 756 3.45 -44.17 -6.52
CA PRO A 756 4.06 -44.26 -7.84
C PRO A 756 3.15 -43.68 -8.94
N TYR A 757 3.75 -42.87 -9.81
CA TYR A 757 3.13 -42.26 -10.98
C TYR A 757 3.76 -42.79 -12.27
N PHE A 758 2.92 -43.15 -13.23
CA PHE A 758 3.30 -43.87 -14.44
C PHE A 758 2.96 -43.08 -15.70
N HIS A 759 3.80 -43.26 -16.73
CA HIS A 759 3.56 -42.83 -18.11
C HIS A 759 4.39 -43.72 -19.05
N GLU A 760 3.87 -44.07 -20.22
CA GLU A 760 4.50 -45.04 -21.14
C GLU A 760 5.94 -44.65 -21.54
N LYS A 761 6.13 -43.36 -21.87
CA LYS A 761 7.44 -42.78 -22.24
C LYS A 761 8.49 -42.81 -21.11
N LEU A 762 8.11 -43.00 -19.85
CA LEU A 762 9.09 -43.03 -18.73
C LEU A 762 9.95 -44.30 -18.73
N SER A 763 9.50 -45.38 -19.38
CA SER A 763 10.27 -46.62 -19.49
C SER A 763 11.65 -46.41 -20.15
N HIS A 764 11.76 -45.44 -21.06
CA HIS A 764 13.02 -45.07 -21.72
C HIS A 764 13.92 -44.16 -20.85
N ALA A 765 13.41 -43.64 -19.74
CA ALA A 765 14.09 -42.69 -18.86
C ALA A 765 14.44 -43.29 -17.49
N ILE A 766 14.31 -44.62 -17.32
CA ILE A 766 14.60 -45.30 -16.04
C ILE A 766 16.04 -45.00 -15.60
N GLY A 767 16.20 -44.55 -14.36
CA GLY A 767 17.48 -44.16 -13.77
C GLY A 767 17.86 -42.70 -13.97
N MET A 768 17.20 -41.97 -14.89
CA MET A 768 17.43 -40.53 -15.10
C MET A 768 16.80 -39.70 -13.96
N THR A 769 17.36 -38.52 -13.72
CA THR A 769 16.80 -37.52 -12.81
C THR A 769 16.23 -36.38 -13.64
N ILE A 770 14.92 -36.18 -13.56
CA ILE A 770 14.19 -35.28 -14.45
C ILE A 770 13.32 -34.30 -13.66
N PRO A 771 13.07 -33.08 -14.18
CA PRO A 771 12.19 -32.13 -13.51
C PRO A 771 10.78 -32.69 -13.35
N ALA A 772 10.20 -32.48 -12.18
CA ALA A 772 8.84 -32.89 -11.86
C ALA A 772 8.14 -31.78 -11.09
N VAL A 773 6.85 -31.60 -11.39
CA VAL A 773 5.94 -30.67 -10.71
C VAL A 773 4.64 -31.39 -10.35
N TYR A 774 3.99 -30.99 -9.26
CA TYR A 774 2.74 -31.58 -8.80
C TYR A 774 1.68 -30.51 -8.56
N ASP A 775 0.41 -30.91 -8.62
CA ASP A 775 -0.71 -30.06 -8.26
C ASP A 775 -1.12 -30.30 -6.79
N PRO A 776 -1.07 -29.29 -5.90
CA PRO A 776 -1.60 -29.39 -4.54
C PRO A 776 -3.10 -29.73 -4.47
N TRP A 777 -3.89 -29.37 -5.49
CA TRP A 777 -5.32 -29.64 -5.52
C TRP A 777 -5.71 -30.97 -6.17
N ASN A 778 -4.78 -31.62 -6.86
CA ASN A 778 -5.05 -32.88 -7.54
C ASN A 778 -3.86 -33.82 -7.43
N CYS A 779 -3.96 -34.78 -6.50
CA CYS A 779 -2.94 -35.80 -6.32
C CYS A 779 -3.06 -36.97 -7.32
N GLY A 780 -4.04 -36.97 -8.23
CA GLY A 780 -4.23 -38.04 -9.23
C GLY A 780 -3.11 -38.09 -10.27
N HIS A 781 -2.50 -36.95 -10.56
CA HIS A 781 -1.42 -36.84 -11.54
C HIS A 781 -0.29 -35.92 -11.08
N ILE A 782 0.86 -36.07 -11.73
CA ILE A 782 2.01 -35.17 -11.67
C ILE A 782 2.50 -34.90 -13.09
N TYR A 783 3.29 -33.84 -13.28
CA TYR A 783 3.92 -33.56 -14.56
C TYR A 783 5.42 -33.73 -14.46
N VAL A 784 5.99 -34.30 -15.52
CA VAL A 784 7.42 -34.62 -15.59
C VAL A 784 7.98 -34.17 -16.92
N ALA A 785 9.11 -33.45 -16.92
CA ALA A 785 9.73 -32.95 -18.13
C ALA A 785 10.68 -33.99 -18.75
N LEU A 786 10.37 -34.48 -19.95
CA LEU A 786 11.20 -35.43 -20.69
C LEU A 786 11.31 -34.99 -22.15
N GLY A 787 12.54 -34.81 -22.65
CA GLY A 787 12.78 -34.45 -24.06
C GLY A 787 12.28 -33.05 -24.46
N GLY A 788 12.14 -32.13 -23.49
CA GLY A 788 11.61 -30.78 -23.72
C GLY A 788 10.08 -30.68 -23.61
N GLU A 789 9.37 -31.79 -23.41
CA GLU A 789 7.92 -31.82 -23.22
C GLU A 789 7.55 -32.15 -21.77
N TRP A 790 6.42 -31.62 -21.29
CA TRP A 790 5.83 -32.00 -20.01
C TRP A 790 4.84 -33.14 -20.18
N LEU A 791 5.12 -34.28 -19.54
CA LEU A 791 4.32 -35.49 -19.59
C LEU A 791 3.44 -35.60 -18.34
N LYS A 792 2.12 -35.78 -18.53
CA LYS A 792 1.17 -36.02 -17.44
C LYS A 792 1.25 -37.48 -16.99
N CYS A 793 1.84 -37.72 -15.83
CA CYS A 793 1.97 -39.06 -15.24
C CYS A 793 0.82 -39.29 -14.25
N VAL A 794 0.15 -40.44 -14.35
CA VAL A 794 -1.03 -40.78 -13.54
C VAL A 794 -0.71 -41.85 -12.51
N CYS A 795 -1.37 -41.82 -11.35
CA CYS A 795 -1.23 -42.85 -10.34
C CYS A 795 -2.29 -43.96 -10.48
N LYS A 796 -2.09 -45.10 -9.83
CA LYS A 796 -3.09 -46.19 -9.79
C LYS A 796 -4.41 -45.79 -9.11
N LEU A 797 -4.36 -44.76 -8.26
CA LEU A 797 -5.51 -44.26 -7.49
C LEU A 797 -6.40 -43.32 -8.29
N THR A 798 -6.01 -42.94 -9.51
CA THR A 798 -6.72 -41.96 -10.34
C THR A 798 -8.20 -42.30 -10.48
N ALA A 799 -8.55 -43.56 -10.80
CA ALA A 799 -9.94 -43.98 -10.96
C ALA A 799 -10.79 -43.90 -9.66
N LYS A 800 -10.15 -43.94 -8.48
CA LYS A 800 -10.83 -43.70 -7.20
C LYS A 800 -10.96 -42.21 -6.92
N LEU A 801 -9.90 -41.44 -7.19
CA LEU A 801 -9.85 -40.00 -6.97
C LEU A 801 -10.83 -39.23 -7.88
N GLU A 802 -11.07 -39.71 -9.10
CA GLU A 802 -12.06 -39.14 -10.03
C GLU A 802 -13.52 -39.23 -9.52
N LYS A 803 -13.80 -40.09 -8.54
CA LYS A 803 -15.13 -40.19 -7.93
C LYS A 803 -15.38 -39.13 -6.86
N LEU A 804 -14.33 -38.45 -6.39
CA LEU A 804 -14.45 -37.39 -5.40
C LEU A 804 -14.94 -36.11 -6.05
N SER A 805 -15.68 -35.30 -5.29
CA SER A 805 -15.97 -33.94 -5.74
C SER A 805 -14.70 -33.11 -5.84
N HIS A 806 -14.74 -32.07 -6.67
CA HIS A 806 -13.64 -31.12 -6.83
C HIS A 806 -13.14 -30.57 -5.49
N TRP A 807 -14.04 -30.21 -4.57
CA TRP A 807 -13.68 -29.69 -3.24
C TRP A 807 -12.98 -30.72 -2.36
N GLU A 808 -13.40 -31.98 -2.42
CA GLU A 808 -12.80 -33.05 -1.64
C GLU A 808 -11.39 -33.36 -2.15
N LEU A 809 -11.23 -33.45 -3.47
CA LEU A 809 -9.95 -33.71 -4.13
C LEU A 809 -8.88 -32.69 -3.73
N ARG A 810 -9.26 -31.40 -3.58
CA ARG A 810 -8.37 -30.31 -3.13
C ARG A 810 -7.69 -30.58 -1.78
N TYR A 811 -8.32 -31.38 -0.91
CA TYR A 811 -7.85 -31.63 0.46
C TYR A 811 -7.34 -33.04 0.70
N VAL A 812 -7.54 -33.97 -0.24
CA VAL A 812 -6.97 -35.32 -0.16
C VAL A 812 -5.45 -35.25 -0.01
N PHE A 813 -4.80 -34.34 -0.74
CA PHE A 813 -3.35 -34.20 -0.67
C PHE A 813 -2.86 -33.76 0.72
N ASP A 814 -3.57 -32.83 1.36
CA ASP A 814 -3.29 -32.41 2.73
C ASP A 814 -3.50 -33.55 3.73
N ALA A 815 -4.54 -34.35 3.54
CA ALA A 815 -4.78 -35.54 4.35
C ALA A 815 -3.67 -36.60 4.18
N ILE A 816 -3.27 -36.90 2.93
CA ILE A 816 -2.14 -37.80 2.61
C ILE A 816 -0.88 -37.30 3.33
N ARG A 817 -0.58 -36.00 3.23
CA ARG A 817 0.61 -35.41 3.86
C ARG A 817 0.62 -35.59 5.38
N VAL A 818 -0.53 -35.45 6.05
CA VAL A 818 -0.66 -35.70 7.49
C VAL A 818 -0.44 -37.17 7.81
N VAL A 819 -1.10 -38.07 7.06
CA VAL A 819 -1.01 -39.52 7.23
C VAL A 819 0.42 -40.03 7.02
N THR A 820 1.11 -39.60 5.97
CA THR A 820 2.49 -39.99 5.69
C THR A 820 3.45 -39.49 6.76
N LYS A 821 3.25 -38.27 7.29
CA LYS A 821 4.06 -37.74 8.40
C LYS A 821 3.89 -38.59 9.66
N ASP A 822 2.68 -39.06 9.93
CA ASP A 822 2.40 -39.91 11.09
C ASP A 822 2.98 -41.31 10.94
N ALA A 823 2.84 -41.91 9.75
CA ALA A 823 3.47 -43.19 9.44
C ALA A 823 4.99 -43.13 9.70
N LYS A 824 5.65 -42.07 9.25
CA LYS A 824 7.09 -41.84 9.48
C LYS A 824 7.43 -41.66 10.97
N LYS A 825 6.60 -40.93 11.73
CA LYS A 825 6.79 -40.78 13.19
C LYS A 825 6.60 -42.09 13.95
N SER A 826 5.66 -42.93 13.51
CA SER A 826 5.39 -44.24 14.10
C SER A 826 6.36 -45.34 13.64
N GLY A 827 7.45 -45.00 12.95
CA GLY A 827 8.48 -45.95 12.50
C GLY A 827 8.07 -46.83 11.31
N VAL A 828 6.95 -46.54 10.66
CA VAL A 828 6.49 -47.26 9.47
C VAL A 828 7.18 -46.68 8.24
N ASN A 829 8.24 -47.36 7.78
CA ASN A 829 9.03 -46.99 6.60
C ASN A 829 8.73 -47.86 5.37
N ASN A 830 7.77 -48.79 5.46
CA ASN A 830 7.42 -49.66 4.34
C ASN A 830 6.44 -48.94 3.40
N ARG A 831 6.88 -48.77 2.15
CA ARG A 831 6.14 -48.11 1.07
C ARG A 831 4.81 -48.81 0.74
N VAL A 832 4.79 -50.14 0.69
CA VAL A 832 3.57 -50.92 0.40
C VAL A 832 2.51 -50.67 1.47
N ILE A 833 2.93 -50.67 2.73
CA ILE A 833 2.06 -50.39 3.87
C ILE A 833 1.53 -48.95 3.79
N THR A 834 2.35 -47.99 3.38
CA THR A 834 1.94 -46.57 3.22
C THR A 834 0.89 -46.39 2.13
N LEU A 835 1.05 -47.10 1.00
CA LEU A 835 0.08 -47.10 -0.10
C LEU A 835 -1.26 -47.72 0.29
N GLU A 836 -1.26 -48.88 0.94
CA GLU A 836 -2.48 -49.53 1.42
C GLU A 836 -3.26 -48.63 2.40
N ILE A 837 -2.55 -47.86 3.22
CA ILE A 837 -3.17 -46.89 4.14
C ILE A 837 -3.86 -45.76 3.37
N ILE A 838 -3.19 -45.23 2.35
CA ILE A 838 -3.74 -44.15 1.52
C ILE A 838 -4.96 -44.66 0.75
N GLU A 839 -4.90 -45.87 0.20
CA GLU A 839 -6.04 -46.53 -0.45
C GLU A 839 -7.24 -46.69 0.49
N ARG A 840 -7.02 -47.27 1.67
CA ARG A 840 -8.07 -47.43 2.68
C ARG A 840 -8.64 -46.10 3.17
N PHE A 841 -7.82 -45.06 3.22
CA PHE A 841 -8.26 -43.71 3.55
C PHE A 841 -9.19 -43.16 2.46
N ILE A 842 -8.81 -43.25 1.19
CA ILE A 842 -9.64 -42.81 0.06
C ILE A 842 -10.93 -43.62 0.00
N ASP A 843 -10.90 -44.93 0.22
CA ASP A 843 -12.09 -45.78 0.26
C ASP A 843 -13.01 -45.38 1.42
N ALA A 844 -12.47 -45.13 2.61
CA ALA A 844 -13.26 -44.65 3.76
C ALA A 844 -13.86 -43.25 3.54
N TYR A 845 -13.21 -42.43 2.71
CA TYR A 845 -13.69 -41.11 2.30
C TYR A 845 -14.83 -41.23 1.28
N LEU A 846 -14.70 -42.13 0.29
CA LEU A 846 -15.69 -42.41 -0.76
C LEU A 846 -16.94 -43.15 -0.26
N ASP A 847 -16.79 -44.07 0.69
CA ASP A 847 -17.88 -44.89 1.23
C ASP A 847 -18.91 -44.09 2.06
N GLY A 848 -18.75 -42.77 2.20
CA GLY A 848 -19.76 -41.92 2.82
C GLY A 848 -20.11 -42.28 4.26
N ARG A 849 -19.23 -42.96 5.02
CA ARG A 849 -19.43 -43.25 6.46
C ARG A 849 -19.25 -42.02 7.35
N LEU A 850 -19.87 -40.91 6.94
CA LEU A 850 -19.95 -39.66 7.69
C LEU A 850 -21.18 -39.62 8.62
N ASN A 851 -22.20 -40.48 8.46
CA ASN A 851 -23.39 -40.52 9.33
C ASN A 851 -23.77 -41.87 10.00
N GLU A 852 -22.99 -42.96 9.91
CA GLU A 852 -23.33 -44.24 10.56
C GLU A 852 -22.29 -44.72 11.58
N ILE A 853 -22.04 -43.96 12.65
CA ILE A 853 -21.65 -44.50 13.98
C ILE A 853 -22.29 -43.65 15.10
N ALA A 854 -23.56 -43.31 14.92
CA ALA A 854 -24.40 -42.74 15.99
C ALA A 854 -25.55 -43.70 16.33
N SER A 855 -25.23 -44.97 16.53
CA SER A 855 -26.04 -45.90 17.32
C SER A 855 -25.29 -47.21 17.54
N PRO A 856 -24.74 -47.49 18.74
CA PRO A 856 -24.70 -48.86 19.19
C PRO A 856 -26.15 -49.24 19.51
N SER A 857 -26.76 -50.03 18.64
CA SER A 857 -27.90 -50.84 19.00
C SER A 857 -27.53 -51.66 20.23
N ASN A 858 -28.01 -51.17 21.36
CA ASN A 858 -28.52 -51.91 22.51
C ASN A 858 -28.10 -53.39 22.57
N ARG A 859 -27.00 -53.71 23.27
CA ARG A 859 -26.74 -55.04 23.88
C ARG A 859 -25.58 -54.93 24.88
N ASN A 860 -25.91 -54.53 26.09
CA ASN A 860 -25.35 -55.04 27.36
C ASN A 860 -25.65 -54.05 28.50
N ARG A 861 -26.87 -54.13 29.05
CA ARG A 861 -27.07 -53.83 30.47
C ARG A 861 -27.32 -55.15 31.18
N ARG A 862 -26.43 -55.41 32.14
CA ARG A 862 -26.52 -56.49 33.12
C ARG A 862 -27.86 -56.39 33.84
N SER A 863 -28.55 -57.51 33.94
CA SER A 863 -29.69 -57.75 34.81
C SER A 863 -29.30 -57.51 36.28
N PRO A 864 -30.11 -56.83 37.09
CA PRO A 864 -30.24 -57.13 38.52
C PRO A 864 -31.28 -58.25 38.73
N PRO A 865 -31.24 -58.98 39.85
CA PRO A 865 -32.13 -60.13 40.09
C PRO A 865 -33.55 -59.66 40.44
N PRO A 866 -34.56 -60.55 40.33
CA PRO A 866 -35.94 -60.21 40.61
C PRO A 866 -36.18 -60.21 42.13
N ASP A 867 -37.00 -59.28 42.61
CA ASP A 867 -37.76 -59.53 43.83
C ASP A 867 -39.17 -58.95 43.72
N ASN A 868 -40.11 -59.80 44.12
CA ASN A 868 -41.56 -59.60 44.13
C ASN A 868 -41.97 -58.50 45.11
N ASN A 869 -42.97 -57.68 44.75
CA ASN A 869 -44.29 -57.79 45.38
C ASN A 869 -45.33 -56.82 44.79
N LEU A 870 -46.57 -57.27 44.91
CA LEU A 870 -47.84 -56.86 44.31
C LEU A 870 -48.49 -55.61 44.92
N HIS A 871 -49.59 -55.20 44.25
CA HIS A 871 -50.70 -54.32 44.64
C HIS A 871 -50.57 -52.82 44.29
N GLU A 872 -51.58 -52.10 43.81
CA GLU A 872 -52.87 -52.35 43.13
C GLU A 872 -53.49 -50.94 42.90
N ILE A 873 -54.22 -50.77 41.78
CA ILE A 873 -55.48 -50.01 41.62
C ILE A 873 -55.51 -48.45 41.50
N SER A 874 -56.20 -48.06 40.40
CA SER A 874 -57.17 -46.95 40.11
C SER A 874 -56.79 -45.47 39.89
N GLU A 875 -57.13 -45.01 38.67
CA GLU A 875 -58.13 -43.96 38.29
C GLU A 875 -58.09 -42.56 38.94
N THR A 876 -57.81 -41.55 38.08
CA THR A 876 -58.46 -40.21 37.84
C THR A 876 -59.09 -39.38 38.99
N PRO A 877 -59.48 -38.08 38.81
CA PRO A 877 -59.20 -37.06 37.77
C PRO A 877 -58.79 -35.67 38.36
N ALA A 878 -58.63 -34.67 37.47
CA ALA A 878 -58.54 -33.22 37.76
C ALA A 878 -59.81 -32.66 38.46
N PRO A 879 -59.77 -31.41 39.02
CA PRO A 879 -60.36 -30.30 38.26
C PRO A 879 -59.77 -28.87 38.50
N GLU A 880 -59.89 -28.06 37.43
CA GLU A 880 -60.44 -26.69 37.28
C GLU A 880 -60.22 -25.50 38.27
N ASN A 881 -59.76 -24.39 37.65
CA ASN A 881 -60.32 -23.03 37.57
C ASN A 881 -60.20 -21.94 38.68
N THR A 882 -59.88 -20.74 38.16
CA THR A 882 -60.40 -19.37 38.45
C THR A 882 -59.69 -18.41 39.45
N PRO A 883 -59.82 -17.05 39.29
CA PRO A 883 -58.68 -16.18 38.90
C PRO A 883 -58.63 -14.81 39.67
N LEU A 884 -57.87 -13.85 39.12
CA LEU A 884 -57.94 -12.37 39.26
C LEU A 884 -57.43 -11.71 40.55
N ALA A 885 -56.53 -10.72 40.41
CA ALA A 885 -56.84 -9.30 40.64
C ALA A 885 -55.63 -8.39 40.33
N ASP A 886 -55.94 -7.28 39.64
CA ASP A 886 -55.13 -6.10 39.38
C ASP A 886 -54.73 -5.35 40.67
N ASP A 887 -53.62 -4.61 40.61
CA ASP A 887 -53.62 -3.23 41.09
C ASP A 887 -52.51 -2.41 40.42
N ALA A 888 -52.91 -1.30 39.82
CA ALA A 888 -52.06 -0.28 39.21
C ALA A 888 -51.82 0.85 40.21
N LEU A 889 -50.62 1.46 40.18
CA LEU A 889 -50.44 2.87 40.55
C LEU A 889 -49.14 3.43 39.92
N THR A 890 -49.29 4.64 39.40
CA THR A 890 -48.43 5.47 38.55
C THR A 890 -47.31 6.19 39.30
N ASP A 891 -46.17 6.48 38.65
CA ASP A 891 -45.65 7.86 38.52
C ASP A 891 -44.37 8.05 37.64
N THR A 892 -44.51 8.96 36.66
CA THR A 892 -43.54 9.96 36.13
C THR A 892 -42.24 9.59 35.35
N HIS A 893 -42.21 10.01 34.07
CA HIS A 893 -41.11 10.10 33.07
C HIS A 893 -40.13 11.30 33.31
N PRO A 894 -39.04 11.62 32.51
CA PRO A 894 -38.64 11.23 31.13
C PRO A 894 -37.08 11.06 30.90
N PRO A 895 -36.50 11.19 29.67
CA PRO A 895 -36.38 10.18 28.61
C PRO A 895 -34.91 9.85 28.23
N ALA A 896 -34.61 8.66 27.68
CA ALA A 896 -33.32 8.41 27.05
C ALA A 896 -33.37 7.41 25.89
N ARG A 897 -33.18 7.98 24.69
CA ARG A 897 -32.47 7.46 23.50
C ARG A 897 -33.00 6.21 22.80
N GLU A 898 -33.48 6.47 21.58
CA GLU A 898 -33.72 5.56 20.47
C GLU A 898 -32.69 4.42 20.38
N GLU A 899 -33.18 3.20 20.57
CA GLU A 899 -32.54 1.96 20.12
C GLU A 899 -32.61 1.92 18.59
N LYS A 900 -31.46 1.64 17.96
CA LYS A 900 -31.37 1.31 16.54
C LYS A 900 -31.75 -0.16 16.37
N ASP A 901 -32.54 -0.42 15.34
CA ASP A 901 -33.02 -1.73 14.90
C ASP A 901 -31.94 -2.83 14.87
N ASP A 902 -32.11 -3.84 15.73
CA ASP A 902 -31.41 -5.15 15.71
C ASP A 902 -32.10 -6.17 14.76
N HIS A 903 -32.99 -5.71 13.88
CA HIS A 903 -33.78 -6.61 13.02
C HIS A 903 -33.06 -7.13 11.76
N ALA A 904 -31.84 -6.67 11.46
CA ALA A 904 -31.07 -7.15 10.31
C ALA A 904 -30.20 -8.39 10.59
N ASP A 905 -29.95 -8.73 11.87
CA ASP A 905 -29.03 -9.81 12.25
C ASP A 905 -29.70 -11.20 12.28
N VAL A 906 -31.04 -11.27 12.23
CA VAL A 906 -31.78 -12.54 12.35
C VAL A 906 -31.98 -13.23 10.99
N GLU A 907 -32.13 -12.48 9.89
CA GLU A 907 -32.31 -13.07 8.55
C GLU A 907 -31.05 -13.72 8.00
N ILE A 908 -29.87 -13.32 8.47
CA ILE A 908 -28.59 -13.92 8.06
C ILE A 908 -28.43 -15.32 8.68
N LEU A 909 -29.00 -15.57 9.85
CA LEU A 909 -28.82 -16.83 10.59
C LEU A 909 -29.59 -18.04 10.04
N GLU A 910 -30.64 -17.84 9.23
CA GLU A 910 -31.38 -18.96 8.61
C GLU A 910 -30.77 -19.43 7.28
N GLN A 911 -29.83 -18.68 6.70
CA GLN A 911 -29.10 -19.05 5.48
C GLN A 911 -27.72 -19.70 5.75
N PHE A 912 -27.19 -19.56 6.98
CA PHE A 912 -25.97 -20.22 7.47
C PHE A 912 -26.30 -21.55 8.16
#